data_AF-A0AAD3CMU2-F1
#
_entry.id   AF-A0AAD3CMU2-F1
#
_cell.length_a   1.000
_cell.length_b   1.000
_cell.length_c   1.000
_cell.angle_alpha   90.00
_cell.angle_beta   90.00
_cell.angle_gamma   90.00
#
_symmetry.space_group_name_H-M   'P 1'
#
loop_
_entity.id
_entity.type
_entity.pdbx_description
1 polymer ?
#
loop_
_entity_poly.entity_id
_entity_poly.type
_entity_poly.pdbx_seq_one_letter_code
_entity_poly.pdbx_strand_id
1 'polypeptide(L)'
;MTGKKKGYSKVQHFEISSDVDDNLGNHSDENFEDNAQVEQLHSDRHMLFTFIFMVIISISSLISLVCALIIIKLTIELTMRWYVCAVITVPQLLEKMIVYFMLRRIHTIEKDAHASSSFSLPIFIQQEGSQRRKRCSFWKISRFTIEMMVLIVIGVVYFHIIPKFCKAFIAQFFLDFDGIPVYDWKSDALEMKFIINISKLCGSFYLLGVSVGLVALAFAKYHQGADSTNRSTSYTPYYFRGEMIYKSMQSLSLFQVTLTALLVLLSVKSAWTFLIDHNISSDTATAPYCDPMDTTECLLPFPSSFFSVEDNTSNTGIRVNISDKAMLSIYRRGNDAKNLLDFNDRDGFGTNGIILFYMGGIKEGVVSNLQHDATLMGPNQIANSTENNSMTLLLDVEAKTLIHHFAEIDYIDNERPLVAMQAAKSLDFNKRYAVVLQSARDGNGTFIPRTKHLSKLLNPTSMESSHLPKTEKRRGEYYRDVILPTLKEAAPWLDVDSIQMLFDFHTTSAEGSPNAVTRDLMKQSLKTVANKGWKENENVRLLKLDDYTTQCVNDPGQVIGKRIHIEIDVPDFEVGHGREKNLEVEALANGNNSKTSPYEVLVTIPCSITTNSKALSATVDYGHGLLGNMFELLDTAWLQNAANKHGYITFASNWRGMSQFDFLLVVKAFLSNPNEVSTVVENLMQGYGNRISVQHFVNTALLDCSFMKMMDGEKVSIENPVRRIFYGISMGAIFGSVYSSLVSHIDEKILDASVITSGGSPFCFLLGRSALHKAYVLILSRNIKTRRQIRIFFSLMQMKFDGVDGPANGIFRPRKNFRTLIQHGIGDHIVPSLASEIVARNYGGTAFTSNPNQVFGVGEMTEDSSVCLTEMLFQDPYEKLPRINIVDQTDGSQVHWCTRLSPPLVHQLVEFINSGTFIDICSEDQCIQPKCTF
;
A
#
# COMPACT_ATOMS: atom_id res chain seq x y z
N MET A 1 69.97 16.18 -20.89
CA MET A 1 68.77 17.00 -20.76
C MET A 1 67.57 16.11 -21.09
N THR A 2 66.58 15.77 -20.27
CA THR A 2 66.21 15.89 -18.83
C THR A 2 64.77 15.36 -18.77
N GLY A 3 64.28 14.43 -17.94
CA GLY A 3 64.79 13.43 -16.99
C GLY A 3 63.59 12.56 -16.58
N LYS A 4 63.56 11.29 -17.02
CA LYS A 4 63.49 10.00 -16.27
C LYS A 4 62.36 9.79 -15.26
N LYS A 5 61.84 8.58 -14.99
CA LYS A 5 61.57 7.29 -15.67
C LYS A 5 61.28 6.28 -14.53
N LYS A 6 60.25 5.44 -14.74
CA LYS A 6 60.11 4.02 -14.34
C LYS A 6 60.16 3.60 -12.85
N GLY A 7 59.15 2.80 -12.45
CA GLY A 7 59.34 1.35 -12.29
C GLY A 7 59.09 0.71 -10.91
N TYR A 8 58.13 -0.23 -10.89
CA TYR A 8 58.13 -1.58 -10.26
C TYR A 8 58.36 -1.85 -8.76
N SER A 9 57.46 -2.71 -8.25
CA SER A 9 57.60 -3.75 -7.19
C SER A 9 57.77 -3.26 -5.74
N LYS A 10 57.45 -3.93 -4.63
CA LYS A 10 56.79 -5.18 -4.15
C LYS A 10 57.48 -5.43 -2.78
N VAL A 11 56.79 -5.99 -1.77
CA VAL A 11 57.38 -6.69 -0.58
C VAL A 11 57.95 -5.74 0.53
N GLN A 12 57.90 -5.93 1.86
CA GLN A 12 57.53 -7.00 2.83
C GLN A 12 57.20 -6.39 4.22
N HIS A 13 56.54 -7.21 5.06
CA HIS A 13 56.39 -7.11 6.53
C HIS A 13 57.66 -6.82 7.34
N PHE A 14 57.51 -6.27 8.56
CA PHE A 14 58.03 -6.87 9.80
C PHE A 14 57.31 -6.30 11.05
N GLU A 15 56.77 -7.20 11.87
CA GLU A 15 56.47 -7.01 13.31
C GLU A 15 57.77 -6.91 14.13
N ILE A 16 57.68 -6.44 15.38
CA ILE A 16 58.11 -7.15 16.62
C ILE A 16 58.32 -6.14 17.78
N SER A 17 57.63 -6.44 18.89
CA SER A 17 57.95 -6.39 20.34
C SER A 17 58.75 -5.21 20.92
N SER A 18 58.73 -4.88 22.21
CA SER A 18 58.44 -5.58 23.48
C SER A 18 58.63 -4.55 24.60
N ASP A 19 57.89 -4.70 25.72
CA ASP A 19 58.37 -4.62 27.13
C ASP A 19 59.09 -3.34 27.63
N VAL A 20 59.08 -2.88 28.89
CA VAL A 20 58.55 -3.30 30.20
C VAL A 20 58.95 -2.17 31.18
N ASP A 21 58.11 -1.94 32.18
CA ASP A 21 58.30 -1.47 33.57
C ASP A 21 59.12 -0.24 34.01
N ASP A 22 58.43 0.55 34.84
CA ASP A 22 58.72 0.99 36.22
C ASP A 22 60.05 1.66 36.61
N ASN A 23 59.92 2.91 37.10
CA ASN A 23 60.13 3.35 38.51
C ASN A 23 60.46 4.87 38.52
N LEU A 24 59.62 5.74 39.10
CA LEU A 24 59.52 6.12 40.52
C LEU A 24 60.82 6.71 41.13
N GLY A 25 60.73 7.98 41.54
CA GLY A 25 61.66 8.70 42.41
C GLY A 25 61.70 10.21 42.09
N ASN A 26 60.77 11.03 42.61
CA ASN A 26 60.86 11.87 43.84
C ASN A 26 62.03 12.87 43.82
N HIS A 27 61.93 14.15 44.18
CA HIS A 27 60.89 15.04 44.73
C HIS A 27 61.47 16.47 44.72
N SER A 28 60.59 17.50 44.77
CA SER A 28 60.76 18.94 45.11
C SER A 28 60.26 19.85 43.97
N ASP A 29 58.98 20.25 43.86
CA ASP A 29 58.08 20.96 44.81
C ASP A 29 58.78 22.20 45.38
N GLU A 30 58.34 23.45 45.20
CA GLU A 30 56.99 24.02 45.36
C GLU A 30 56.97 25.42 44.72
N ASN A 31 55.99 25.71 43.85
CA ASN A 31 55.41 27.04 43.52
C ASN A 31 54.64 27.09 42.18
N PHE A 32 54.45 25.95 41.50
CA PHE A 32 53.70 25.89 40.22
C PHE A 32 52.36 25.15 40.30
N GLU A 33 52.08 24.39 41.38
CA GLU A 33 50.87 23.54 41.46
C GLU A 33 49.60 24.25 41.92
N ASP A 34 49.67 25.33 42.71
CA ASP A 34 48.46 26.03 43.17
C ASP A 34 47.75 26.84 42.07
N ASN A 35 48.49 27.35 41.07
CA ASN A 35 47.88 28.03 39.92
C ASN A 35 47.33 27.05 38.87
N ALA A 36 47.97 25.88 38.73
CA ALA A 36 47.53 24.84 37.80
C ALA A 36 46.23 24.18 38.28
N GLN A 37 46.05 23.92 39.59
CA GLN A 37 44.81 23.35 40.10
C GLN A 37 43.61 24.31 40.01
N VAL A 38 43.81 25.62 40.16
CA VAL A 38 42.73 26.63 40.01
C VAL A 38 42.35 26.83 38.54
N GLU A 39 43.31 26.85 37.61
CA GLU A 39 43.01 26.88 36.17
C GLU A 39 42.35 25.59 35.68
N GLN A 40 42.73 24.44 36.23
CA GLN A 40 42.14 23.15 35.87
C GLN A 40 40.73 22.98 36.43
N LEU A 41 40.44 23.43 37.67
CA LEU A 41 39.07 23.47 38.21
C LEU A 41 38.15 24.44 37.46
N HIS A 42 38.68 25.58 36.98
CA HIS A 42 37.92 26.50 36.12
C HIS A 42 37.71 25.94 34.71
N SER A 43 38.72 25.26 34.15
CA SER A 43 38.65 24.57 32.85
C SER A 43 37.64 23.41 32.88
N ASP A 44 37.62 22.62 33.95
CA ASP A 44 36.72 21.47 34.10
C ASP A 44 35.28 21.91 34.40
N ARG A 45 35.06 22.99 35.17
CA ARG A 45 33.72 23.59 35.32
C ARG A 45 33.22 24.22 34.03
N HIS A 46 34.09 24.83 33.22
CA HIS A 46 33.72 25.38 31.91
C HIS A 46 33.52 24.29 30.84
N MET A 47 34.28 23.20 30.86
CA MET A 47 34.05 22.03 30.02
C MET A 47 32.76 21.33 30.41
N LEU A 48 32.47 21.18 31.69
CA LEU A 48 31.19 20.63 32.15
C LEU A 48 30.02 21.54 31.74
N PHE A 49 30.14 22.87 31.85
CA PHE A 49 29.11 23.80 31.38
C PHE A 49 28.94 23.75 29.85
N THR A 50 30.03 23.65 29.09
CA THR A 50 30.00 23.59 27.62
C THR A 50 29.48 22.25 27.12
N PHE A 51 29.82 21.15 27.82
CA PHE A 51 29.32 19.81 27.56
C PHE A 51 27.84 19.71 27.92
N ILE A 52 27.40 20.23 29.07
CA ILE A 52 25.98 20.35 29.43
C ILE A 52 25.26 21.23 28.40
N PHE A 53 25.86 22.33 27.92
CA PHE A 53 25.26 23.18 26.89
C PHE A 53 25.17 22.49 25.53
N MET A 54 26.19 21.71 25.12
CA MET A 54 26.16 20.91 23.90
C MET A 54 25.22 19.70 24.01
N VAL A 55 25.10 19.07 25.17
CA VAL A 55 24.14 18.00 25.46
C VAL A 55 22.72 18.57 25.48
N ILE A 56 22.49 19.75 26.05
CA ILE A 56 21.20 20.46 25.98
C ILE A 56 20.86 20.86 24.55
N ILE A 57 21.82 21.32 23.74
CA ILE A 57 21.63 21.62 22.32
C ILE A 57 21.37 20.33 21.51
N SER A 58 22.06 19.24 21.82
CA SER A 58 21.89 17.96 21.11
C SER A 58 20.58 17.28 21.50
N ILE A 59 20.18 17.32 22.77
CA ILE A 59 18.87 16.89 23.26
C ILE A 59 17.77 17.81 22.71
N SER A 60 17.99 19.13 22.63
CA SER A 60 17.07 20.08 21.97
C SER A 60 16.94 19.81 20.47
N SER A 61 18.02 19.35 19.81
CA SER A 61 18.02 19.00 18.38
C SER A 61 17.38 17.65 18.13
N LEU A 62 17.59 16.68 19.02
CA LEU A 62 16.95 15.35 18.98
C LEU A 62 15.46 15.44 19.32
N ILE A 63 15.08 16.24 20.32
CA ILE A 63 13.69 16.57 20.64
C ILE A 63 13.07 17.40 19.50
N SER A 64 13.80 18.32 18.87
CA SER A 64 13.31 19.04 17.68
C SER A 64 13.15 18.14 16.45
N LEU A 65 13.97 17.10 16.31
CA LEU A 65 13.86 16.11 15.23
C LEU A 65 12.69 15.14 15.47
N VAL A 66 12.52 14.67 16.71
CA VAL A 66 11.36 13.86 17.12
C VAL A 66 10.07 14.69 17.06
N CYS A 67 10.09 15.94 17.51
CA CYS A 67 9.00 16.88 17.32
C CYS A 67 8.78 17.21 15.84
N ALA A 68 9.82 17.31 15.00
CA ALA A 68 9.65 17.53 13.56
C ALA A 68 9.03 16.31 12.88
N LEU A 69 9.36 15.08 13.28
CA LEU A 69 8.75 13.86 12.75
C LEU A 69 7.31 13.70 13.24
N ILE A 70 7.02 14.06 14.49
CA ILE A 70 5.66 14.12 15.04
C ILE A 70 4.86 15.27 14.42
N ILE A 71 5.47 16.42 14.15
CA ILE A 71 4.89 17.57 13.45
C ILE A 71 4.68 17.23 11.98
N ILE A 72 5.54 16.50 11.30
CA ILE A 72 5.33 16.04 9.91
C ILE A 72 4.12 15.10 9.86
N LYS A 73 4.03 14.15 10.81
CA LYS A 73 2.86 13.27 10.95
C LYS A 73 1.58 14.06 11.27
N LEU A 74 1.63 15.00 12.23
CA LEU A 74 0.53 15.91 12.54
C LEU A 74 0.22 16.87 11.38
N THR A 75 1.18 17.33 10.58
CA THR A 75 0.98 18.31 9.48
C THR A 75 0.29 17.67 8.27
N ILE A 76 0.47 16.36 8.10
CA ILE A 76 -0.23 15.53 7.10
C ILE A 76 -1.69 15.24 7.54
N GLU A 77 -1.97 15.21 8.85
CA GLU A 77 -3.34 15.09 9.38
C GLU A 77 -4.03 16.45 9.58
N LEU A 78 -3.28 17.51 9.89
CA LEU A 78 -3.77 18.88 10.09
C LEU A 78 -3.92 19.67 8.79
N THR A 79 -3.72 19.07 7.62
CA THR A 79 -3.85 19.75 6.31
C THR A 79 -5.29 20.22 6.02
N MET A 80 -6.27 19.85 6.88
CA MET A 80 -7.61 20.45 6.93
C MET A 80 -7.68 21.81 7.66
N ARG A 81 -6.57 22.33 8.19
CA ARG A 81 -6.56 23.56 9.02
C ARG A 81 -6.07 24.78 8.24
N TRP A 82 -6.95 25.29 7.39
CA TRP A 82 -6.87 26.63 6.77
C TRP A 82 -6.58 27.81 7.74
N TYR A 83 -6.54 27.56 9.05
CA TYR A 83 -6.41 28.58 10.09
C TYR A 83 -4.96 29.08 10.35
N VAL A 84 -3.92 28.29 10.04
CA VAL A 84 -2.55 28.58 10.54
C VAL A 84 -1.72 29.47 9.60
N CYS A 85 -1.91 29.40 8.27
CA CYS A 85 -1.06 30.15 7.34
C CYS A 85 -1.21 31.68 7.43
N ALA A 86 -2.40 32.20 7.75
CA ALA A 86 -2.62 33.65 7.83
C ALA A 86 -2.21 34.25 9.19
N VAL A 87 -2.35 33.49 10.29
CA VAL A 87 -2.20 34.04 11.66
C VAL A 87 -0.85 33.70 12.30
N ILE A 88 -0.16 32.62 11.87
CA ILE A 88 1.09 32.18 12.52
C ILE A 88 2.30 32.27 11.57
N THR A 89 2.14 31.89 10.30
CA THR A 89 3.29 31.76 9.39
C THR A 89 3.76 33.10 8.82
N VAL A 90 2.84 34.01 8.52
CA VAL A 90 3.19 35.38 8.08
C VAL A 90 3.91 36.17 9.19
N PRO A 91 3.46 36.13 10.47
CA PRO A 91 4.19 36.77 11.57
C PRO A 91 5.55 36.15 11.88
N GLN A 92 5.71 34.82 11.81
CA GLN A 92 7.01 34.16 12.06
C GLN A 92 8.03 34.47 10.95
N LEU A 93 7.58 34.63 9.71
CA LEU A 93 8.43 35.08 8.60
C LEU A 93 8.88 36.54 8.83
N LEU A 94 7.96 37.41 9.24
CA LEU A 94 8.24 38.81 9.61
C LEU A 94 9.19 38.92 10.81
N GLU A 95 9.00 38.11 11.86
CA GLU A 95 9.86 38.07 13.05
C GLU A 95 11.30 37.65 12.69
N LYS A 96 11.46 36.58 11.90
CA LYS A 96 12.79 36.10 11.48
C LYS A 96 13.49 37.06 10.51
N MET A 97 12.73 37.76 9.66
CA MET A 97 13.28 38.84 8.84
C MET A 97 13.75 40.02 9.71
N ILE A 98 12.99 40.41 10.74
CA ILE A 98 13.37 41.49 11.67
C ILE A 98 14.64 41.12 12.44
N VAL A 99 14.76 39.90 12.96
CA VAL A 99 15.97 39.42 13.66
C VAL A 99 17.17 39.38 12.70
N TYR A 100 16.99 38.90 11.47
CA TYR A 100 18.03 38.90 10.44
C TYR A 100 18.52 40.33 10.10
N PHE A 101 17.61 41.30 9.93
CA PHE A 101 17.97 42.70 9.70
C PHE A 101 18.62 43.37 10.91
N MET A 102 18.21 43.02 12.13
CA MET A 102 18.82 43.48 13.39
C MET A 102 20.26 43.00 13.53
N LEU A 103 20.51 41.70 13.30
CA LEU A 103 21.85 41.11 13.36
C LEU A 103 22.78 41.68 12.27
N ARG A 104 22.25 41.95 11.07
CA ARG A 104 23.00 42.59 9.97
C ARG A 104 23.37 44.05 10.30
N ARG A 105 22.49 44.77 11.00
CA ARG A 105 22.71 46.18 11.37
C ARG A 105 23.70 46.33 12.52
N ILE A 106 23.72 45.40 13.48
CA ILE A 106 24.73 45.34 14.54
C ILE A 106 26.13 45.13 13.92
N HIS A 107 26.27 44.23 12.95
CA HIS A 107 27.53 44.02 12.21
C HIS A 107 27.97 45.28 11.41
N THR A 108 27.01 46.06 10.90
CA THR A 108 27.31 47.30 10.16
C THR A 108 27.81 48.40 11.11
N ILE A 109 27.23 48.51 12.32
CA ILE A 109 27.67 49.46 13.36
C ILE A 109 29.05 49.09 13.92
N GLU A 110 29.37 47.79 14.02
CA GLU A 110 30.70 47.30 14.42
C GLU A 110 31.76 47.59 13.34
N LYS A 111 31.41 47.42 12.05
CA LYS A 111 32.29 47.83 10.93
C LYS A 111 32.53 49.34 10.88
N ASP A 112 31.50 50.16 11.13
CA ASP A 112 31.65 51.62 11.18
C ASP A 112 32.46 52.08 12.41
N ALA A 113 32.44 51.32 13.51
CA ALA A 113 33.28 51.58 14.69
C ALA A 113 34.75 51.15 14.50
N HIS A 114 35.03 50.20 13.60
CA HIS A 114 36.38 49.78 13.23
C HIS A 114 36.96 50.53 12.00
N ALA A 115 36.14 51.24 11.22
CA ALA A 115 36.56 51.98 10.02
C ALA A 115 37.13 53.39 10.28
N SER A 116 37.25 53.84 11.54
CA SER A 116 37.74 55.19 11.89
C SER A 116 39.09 55.21 12.62
N SER A 117 40.10 54.48 12.13
CA SER A 117 41.48 54.53 12.64
C SER A 117 42.52 55.01 11.61
N SER A 118 42.16 55.99 10.78
CA SER A 118 43.12 56.72 9.94
C SER A 118 42.63 58.12 9.59
N PHE A 119 42.97 59.10 10.43
CA PHE A 119 43.18 60.49 10.01
C PHE A 119 44.28 61.09 10.91
N SER A 120 45.37 61.52 10.28
CA SER A 120 46.63 61.97 10.89
C SER A 120 46.57 63.42 11.44
N LEU A 121 47.42 63.66 12.45
CA LEU A 121 47.93 64.91 13.05
C LEU A 121 48.13 66.12 12.08
N PRO A 122 48.23 67.41 12.55
CA PRO A 122 49.26 67.82 13.52
C PRO A 122 48.97 68.97 14.53
N ILE A 123 49.82 68.94 15.55
CA ILE A 123 50.27 69.93 16.55
C ILE A 123 50.05 71.42 16.21
N PHE A 124 49.52 72.22 17.16
CA PHE A 124 50.16 73.43 17.71
C PHE A 124 49.47 73.91 19.00
N ILE A 125 50.25 74.56 19.86
CA ILE A 125 49.99 74.98 21.25
C ILE A 125 49.02 76.18 21.30
N GLN A 126 48.13 76.20 22.30
CA GLN A 126 47.90 77.28 23.30
C GLN A 126 46.41 77.48 23.67
N GLN A 127 46.23 77.87 24.94
CA GLN A 127 45.02 78.02 25.76
C GLN A 127 43.85 78.79 25.12
N GLU A 128 42.62 78.30 25.34
CA GLU A 128 41.55 78.89 26.16
C GLU A 128 40.18 78.33 25.73
N GLY A 129 39.29 78.09 26.70
CA GLY A 129 37.85 78.14 26.47
C GLY A 129 37.06 76.84 26.27
N SER A 130 36.42 76.42 27.36
CA SER A 130 35.13 75.70 27.45
C SER A 130 35.12 74.16 27.45
N GLN A 131 34.80 73.62 28.63
CA GLN A 131 34.08 72.35 28.76
C GLN A 131 32.71 72.45 28.09
N ARG A 132 32.35 71.43 27.28
CA ARG A 132 31.00 70.83 27.34
C ARG A 132 31.00 69.42 26.74
N ARG A 133 30.79 68.44 27.63
CA ARG A 133 30.53 67.02 27.36
C ARG A 133 29.52 66.83 26.22
N LYS A 134 29.90 66.13 25.14
CA LYS A 134 28.93 65.54 24.21
C LYS A 134 28.38 64.25 24.82
N ARG A 135 27.18 64.35 25.40
CA ARG A 135 26.33 63.22 25.82
C ARG A 135 26.19 62.22 24.68
N CYS A 136 26.62 60.97 24.87
CA CYS A 136 26.09 59.85 24.09
C CYS A 136 24.57 59.80 24.31
N SER A 137 23.85 59.82 23.19
CA SER A 137 22.44 60.20 23.09
C SER A 137 21.51 59.28 23.86
N PHE A 138 20.98 59.77 25.00
CA PHE A 138 19.83 59.23 25.74
C PHE A 138 18.68 58.84 24.80
N TRP A 139 18.49 59.61 23.72
CA TRP A 139 17.48 59.39 22.68
C TRP A 139 17.60 58.06 21.92
N LYS A 140 18.82 57.50 21.74
CA LYS A 140 19.00 56.21 21.07
C LYS A 140 18.59 55.03 21.96
N ILE A 141 18.82 55.15 23.26
CA ILE A 141 18.45 54.13 24.25
C ILE A 141 16.94 54.20 24.52
N SER A 142 16.38 55.39 24.71
CA SER A 142 14.93 55.56 24.88
C SER A 142 14.13 55.01 23.70
N ARG A 143 14.63 55.19 22.47
CA ARG A 143 13.98 54.66 21.27
C ARG A 143 14.01 53.12 21.21
N PHE A 144 15.15 52.50 21.53
CA PHE A 144 15.26 51.04 21.61
C PHE A 144 14.37 50.45 22.71
N THR A 145 14.28 51.09 23.88
CA THR A 145 13.43 50.64 24.98
C THR A 145 11.94 50.78 24.64
N ILE A 146 11.54 51.84 23.95
CA ILE A 146 10.17 52.03 23.46
C ILE A 146 9.82 50.98 22.40
N GLU A 147 10.72 50.70 21.46
CA GLU A 147 10.54 49.65 20.45
C GLU A 147 10.39 48.25 21.10
N MET A 148 11.14 47.96 22.16
CA MET A 148 11.01 46.71 22.93
C MET A 148 9.72 46.63 23.75
N MET A 149 9.25 47.73 24.35
CA MET A 149 7.97 47.73 25.06
C MET A 149 6.78 47.54 24.11
N VAL A 150 6.83 48.13 22.91
CA VAL A 150 5.80 47.94 21.88
C VAL A 150 5.74 46.47 21.43
N LEU A 151 6.88 45.80 21.27
CA LEU A 151 6.94 44.38 20.93
C LEU A 151 6.37 43.48 22.04
N ILE A 152 6.63 43.79 23.31
CA ILE A 152 6.07 43.07 24.45
C ILE A 152 4.54 43.23 24.51
N VAL A 153 4.03 44.45 24.30
CA VAL A 153 2.58 44.72 24.30
C VAL A 153 1.87 44.02 23.13
N ILE A 154 2.47 44.04 21.93
CA ILE A 154 1.94 43.30 20.77
C ILE A 154 1.91 41.79 21.07
N GLY A 155 2.97 41.24 21.69
CA GLY A 155 3.01 39.84 22.13
C GLY A 155 1.90 39.49 23.11
N VAL A 156 1.65 40.33 24.13
CA VAL A 156 0.58 40.08 25.12
C VAL A 156 -0.82 40.13 24.48
N VAL A 157 -1.09 41.10 23.60
CA VAL A 157 -2.38 41.20 22.90
C VAL A 157 -2.60 39.98 21.97
N TYR A 158 -1.57 39.56 21.24
CA TYR A 158 -1.69 38.45 20.28
C TYR A 158 -1.74 37.06 20.93
N PHE A 159 -0.94 36.78 21.97
CA PHE A 159 -0.90 35.45 22.60
C PHE A 159 -1.96 35.22 23.68
N HIS A 160 -2.53 36.29 24.27
CA HIS A 160 -3.48 36.15 25.38
C HIS A 160 -4.88 36.73 25.10
N ILE A 161 -5.02 37.73 24.23
CA ILE A 161 -6.30 38.43 24.01
C ILE A 161 -7.01 37.93 22.74
N ILE A 162 -6.32 37.88 21.59
CA ILE A 162 -6.90 37.44 20.31
C ILE A 162 -7.49 36.01 20.36
N PRO A 163 -6.85 34.99 20.99
CA PRO A 163 -7.41 33.65 21.08
C PRO A 163 -8.74 33.58 21.83
N LYS A 164 -8.97 34.50 22.78
CA LYS A 164 -10.25 34.59 23.51
C LYS A 164 -11.37 35.17 22.64
N PHE A 165 -11.05 36.09 21.74
CA PHE A 165 -12.01 36.67 20.79
C PHE A 165 -12.37 35.72 19.64
N CYS A 166 -11.39 34.99 19.11
CA CYS A 166 -11.63 33.99 18.05
C CYS A 166 -12.55 32.86 18.51
N LYS A 167 -12.52 32.46 19.79
CA LYS A 167 -13.40 31.41 20.33
C LYS A 167 -14.89 31.74 20.21
N ALA A 168 -15.27 33.02 20.33
CA ALA A 168 -16.66 33.47 20.19
C ALA A 168 -17.08 33.61 18.72
N PHE A 169 -16.15 34.02 17.85
CA PHE A 169 -16.39 34.15 16.40
C PHE A 169 -16.49 32.79 15.68
N ILE A 170 -15.72 31.79 16.14
CA ILE A 170 -15.73 30.42 15.61
C ILE A 170 -17.05 29.70 15.92
N ALA A 171 -17.70 29.99 17.05
CA ALA A 171 -18.99 29.36 17.38
C ALA A 171 -20.14 29.74 16.43
N GLN A 172 -20.02 30.84 15.67
CA GLN A 172 -21.04 31.31 14.72
C GLN A 172 -20.83 30.81 13.29
N PHE A 173 -19.63 30.33 12.91
CA PHE A 173 -19.30 29.91 11.54
C PHE A 173 -19.48 28.40 11.27
N PHE A 174 -19.70 27.60 12.31
CA PHE A 174 -19.75 26.12 12.23
C PHE A 174 -21.09 25.53 12.71
N LEU A 175 -22.14 26.34 12.67
CA LEU A 175 -23.53 25.90 12.74
C LEU A 175 -24.05 25.86 11.30
N ASP A 176 -24.71 24.77 10.90
CA ASP A 176 -25.49 24.78 9.65
C ASP A 176 -26.72 25.69 9.82
N PHE A 177 -27.46 25.99 8.74
CA PHE A 177 -28.60 26.92 8.76
C PHE A 177 -29.67 26.60 9.83
N ASP A 178 -29.69 25.37 10.35
CA ASP A 178 -30.63 24.88 11.36
C ASP A 178 -30.08 24.93 12.81
N GLY A 179 -28.87 25.43 13.03
CA GLY A 179 -28.31 25.66 14.37
C GLY A 179 -27.68 24.44 15.06
N ILE A 180 -27.36 23.38 14.32
CA ILE A 180 -26.69 22.18 14.85
C ILE A 180 -25.17 22.25 14.52
N PRO A 181 -24.27 22.02 15.50
CA PRO A 181 -22.83 22.05 15.26
C PRO A 181 -22.37 20.85 14.41
N VAL A 182 -21.62 21.14 13.34
CA VAL A 182 -21.15 20.18 12.32
C VAL A 182 -20.04 19.23 12.83
N TYR A 183 -19.56 19.41 14.07
CA TYR A 183 -18.42 18.66 14.62
C TYR A 183 -18.57 18.45 16.14
N ASP A 184 -18.44 17.20 16.63
CA ASP A 184 -18.48 16.88 18.07
C ASP A 184 -17.10 17.09 18.72
N TRP A 185 -16.94 18.23 19.36
CA TRP A 185 -15.69 18.65 20.02
C TRP A 185 -15.35 17.86 21.29
N LYS A 186 -16.19 16.94 21.75
CA LYS A 186 -15.92 16.18 22.99
C LYS A 186 -14.79 15.16 22.84
N SER A 187 -14.57 14.58 21.66
CA SER A 187 -13.50 13.58 21.45
C SER A 187 -12.10 14.19 21.49
N ASP A 188 -11.96 15.44 21.05
CA ASP A 188 -10.62 16.03 20.74
C ASP A 188 -10.17 17.09 21.79
N ALA A 189 -10.94 17.27 22.86
CA ALA A 189 -10.68 18.29 23.88
C ALA A 189 -9.37 18.05 24.68
N LEU A 190 -8.95 16.79 24.81
CA LEU A 190 -7.71 16.38 25.47
C LEU A 190 -6.49 16.71 24.61
N GLU A 191 -6.56 16.47 23.30
CA GLU A 191 -5.48 16.77 22.35
C GLU A 191 -5.28 18.29 22.21
N MET A 192 -6.36 19.07 22.18
CA MET A 192 -6.27 20.53 22.19
C MET A 192 -5.64 21.09 23.46
N LYS A 193 -5.93 20.51 24.63
CA LYS A 193 -5.25 20.88 25.89
C LYS A 193 -3.76 20.52 25.85
N PHE A 194 -3.41 19.37 25.30
CA PHE A 194 -2.02 18.94 25.16
C PHE A 194 -1.22 19.89 24.27
N ILE A 195 -1.76 20.26 23.11
CA ILE A 195 -1.15 21.21 22.16
C ILE A 195 -0.95 22.59 22.81
N ILE A 196 -1.95 23.10 23.54
CA ILE A 196 -1.85 24.39 24.25
C ILE A 196 -0.74 24.36 25.31
N ASN A 197 -0.60 23.26 26.04
CA ASN A 197 0.39 23.11 27.10
C ASN A 197 1.82 22.98 26.55
N ILE A 198 2.01 22.20 25.47
CA ILE A 198 3.29 22.12 24.75
C ILE A 198 3.68 23.50 24.19
N SER A 199 2.73 24.23 23.59
CA SER A 199 2.98 25.57 23.04
C SER A 199 3.42 26.57 24.12
N LYS A 200 2.79 26.52 25.31
CA LYS A 200 3.21 27.34 26.46
C LYS A 200 4.62 26.99 26.92
N LEU A 201 4.93 25.69 27.00
CA LEU A 201 6.25 25.21 27.43
C LEU A 201 7.35 25.68 26.48
N CYS A 202 7.14 25.57 25.16
CA CYS A 202 8.08 26.08 24.15
C CYS A 202 8.26 27.61 24.26
N GLY A 203 7.19 28.37 24.50
CA GLY A 203 7.26 29.81 24.73
C GLY A 203 8.07 30.18 25.98
N SER A 204 7.96 29.40 27.06
CA SER A 204 8.75 29.58 28.29
C SER A 204 10.25 29.33 28.06
N PHE A 205 10.62 28.28 27.32
CA PHE A 205 12.01 28.01 26.98
C PHE A 205 12.62 29.10 26.08
N TYR A 206 11.84 29.69 25.19
CA TYR A 206 12.27 30.81 24.36
C TYR A 206 12.56 32.07 25.21
N LEU A 207 11.65 32.43 26.12
CA LEU A 207 11.85 33.55 27.04
C LEU A 207 13.07 33.33 27.93
N LEU A 208 13.32 32.10 28.37
CA LEU A 208 14.52 31.74 29.12
C LEU A 208 15.79 31.94 28.27
N GLY A 209 15.79 31.48 27.03
CA GLY A 209 16.92 31.66 26.11
C GLY A 209 17.25 33.14 25.83
N VAL A 210 16.22 33.96 25.61
CA VAL A 210 16.39 35.42 25.43
C VAL A 210 16.91 36.08 26.71
N SER A 211 16.39 35.67 27.88
CA SER A 211 16.83 36.20 29.18
C SER A 211 18.28 35.85 29.48
N VAL A 212 18.70 34.60 29.24
CA VAL A 212 20.09 34.15 29.39
C VAL A 212 21.01 34.89 28.41
N GLY A 213 20.57 35.10 27.16
CA GLY A 213 21.31 35.90 26.19
C GLY A 213 21.51 37.36 26.62
N LEU A 214 20.47 37.98 27.19
CA LEU A 214 20.55 39.35 27.74
C LEU A 214 21.47 39.43 28.97
N VAL A 215 21.46 38.43 29.85
CA VAL A 215 22.38 38.34 31.00
C VAL A 215 23.83 38.15 30.54
N ALA A 216 24.07 37.30 29.53
CA ALA A 216 25.40 37.11 28.95
C ALA A 216 25.93 38.40 28.29
N LEU A 217 25.07 39.16 27.61
CA LEU A 217 25.39 40.48 27.06
C LEU A 217 25.70 41.51 28.16
N ALA A 218 24.96 41.48 29.27
CA ALA A 218 25.22 42.35 30.42
C ALA A 218 26.56 42.01 31.11
N PHE A 219 26.89 40.71 31.25
CA PHE A 219 28.17 40.24 31.79
C PHE A 219 29.36 40.61 30.89
N ALA A 220 29.21 40.45 29.57
CA ALA A 220 30.23 40.86 28.59
C ALA A 220 30.52 42.38 28.66
N LYS A 221 29.49 43.19 28.97
CA LYS A 221 29.61 44.65 29.11
C LYS A 221 30.16 45.07 30.48
N TYR A 222 29.88 44.32 31.55
CA TYR A 222 30.45 44.54 32.89
C TYR A 222 31.96 44.30 32.90
N HIS A 223 32.44 43.24 32.24
CA HIS A 223 33.87 42.98 32.11
C HIS A 223 34.61 44.02 31.25
N GLN A 224 33.96 44.63 30.25
CA GLN A 224 34.53 45.75 29.49
C GLN A 224 34.63 47.06 30.32
N GLY A 225 33.86 47.21 31.40
CA GLY A 225 33.87 48.40 32.25
C GLY A 225 34.75 48.31 33.50
N ALA A 226 35.09 47.10 33.95
CA ALA A 226 35.88 46.87 35.16
C ALA A 226 37.40 46.90 34.94
N ASP A 227 37.88 46.86 33.69
CA ASP A 227 39.30 46.60 33.40
C ASP A 227 39.94 47.67 32.49
N SER A 228 39.57 48.93 32.68
CA SER A 228 40.24 50.07 32.02
C SER A 228 41.55 50.48 32.70
N THR A 229 42.08 49.71 33.66
CA THR A 229 43.28 50.08 34.43
C THR A 229 44.45 49.10 34.36
N ASN A 230 44.39 48.00 33.61
CA ASN A 230 45.61 47.21 33.35
C ASN A 230 45.71 46.74 31.89
N ARG A 231 46.63 47.39 31.16
CA ARG A 231 47.08 46.94 29.84
C ARG A 231 48.17 45.87 30.02
N SER A 232 47.84 44.60 29.77
CA SER A 232 48.73 43.70 29.04
C SER A 232 48.04 42.38 28.64
N THR A 233 48.16 42.07 27.34
CA THR A 233 48.28 40.75 26.69
C THR A 233 47.13 39.71 26.69
N SER A 234 46.78 39.31 25.46
CA SER A 234 46.03 38.11 25.01
C SER A 234 44.50 38.04 25.21
N TYR A 235 43.74 38.65 24.28
CA TYR A 235 42.27 38.51 24.18
C TYR A 235 41.81 37.99 22.81
N THR A 236 42.51 37.00 22.23
CA THR A 236 42.13 36.38 20.95
C THR A 236 41.19 35.16 21.01
N PRO A 237 41.04 34.37 22.11
CA PRO A 237 40.16 33.18 22.08
C PRO A 237 38.66 33.49 22.18
N TYR A 238 38.27 34.56 22.88
CA TYR A 238 36.86 34.87 23.15
C TYR A 238 36.15 35.53 21.97
N TYR A 239 36.86 36.35 21.18
CA TYR A 239 36.28 37.02 20.01
C TYR A 239 36.04 36.04 18.85
N PHE A 240 36.94 35.07 18.63
CA PHE A 240 36.79 34.02 17.61
C PHE A 240 35.65 33.03 17.91
N ARG A 241 35.39 32.71 19.19
CA ARG A 241 34.28 31.81 19.58
C ARG A 241 32.90 32.49 19.45
N GLY A 242 32.80 33.79 19.72
CA GLY A 242 31.56 34.55 19.52
C GLY A 242 31.13 34.64 18.05
N GLU A 243 32.09 34.82 17.14
CA GLU A 243 31.82 34.89 15.70
C GLU A 243 31.33 33.54 15.11
N MET A 244 31.85 32.42 15.64
CA MET A 244 31.47 31.07 15.23
C MET A 244 30.04 30.70 15.69
N ILE A 245 29.69 31.08 16.92
CA ILE A 245 28.32 30.93 17.45
C ILE A 245 27.35 31.80 16.64
N TYR A 246 27.72 33.05 16.34
CA TYR A 246 26.93 33.97 15.53
C TYR A 246 26.67 33.43 14.10
N LYS A 247 27.71 32.95 13.40
CA LYS A 247 27.57 32.36 12.06
C LYS A 247 26.71 31.10 12.06
N SER A 248 26.81 30.29 13.10
CA SER A 248 25.98 29.08 13.29
C SER A 248 24.51 29.42 13.55
N MET A 249 24.22 30.49 14.31
CA MET A 249 22.85 30.98 14.49
C MET A 249 22.27 31.60 13.20
N GLN A 250 23.11 32.25 12.38
CA GLN A 250 22.70 32.77 11.08
C GLN A 250 22.38 31.65 10.07
N SER A 251 23.19 30.60 9.99
CA SER A 251 22.92 29.47 9.09
C SER A 251 21.67 28.70 9.51
N LEU A 252 21.48 28.48 10.82
CA LEU A 252 20.30 27.82 11.36
C LEU A 252 19.01 28.62 11.11
N SER A 253 19.06 29.94 11.28
CA SER A 253 17.90 30.81 11.00
C SER A 253 17.58 30.88 9.50
N LEU A 254 18.59 30.93 8.63
CA LEU A 254 18.40 30.90 7.17
C LEU A 254 17.77 29.57 6.71
N PHE A 255 18.27 28.44 7.21
CA PHE A 255 17.71 27.11 6.92
C PHE A 255 16.23 27.04 7.33
N GLN A 256 15.90 27.51 8.53
CA GLN A 256 14.52 27.54 9.00
C GLN A 256 13.61 28.44 8.14
N VAL A 257 14.08 29.63 7.72
CA VAL A 257 13.30 30.51 6.83
C VAL A 257 13.03 29.86 5.48
N THR A 258 14.04 29.19 4.91
CA THR A 258 13.92 28.54 3.60
C THR A 258 12.94 27.36 3.65
N LEU A 259 13.02 26.56 4.72
CA LEU A 259 12.10 25.44 4.94
C LEU A 259 10.66 25.92 5.17
N THR A 260 10.46 26.97 5.98
CA THR A 260 9.12 27.55 6.20
C THR A 260 8.52 28.11 4.90
N ALA A 261 9.32 28.79 4.07
CA ALA A 261 8.85 29.33 2.78
C ALA A 261 8.43 28.20 1.81
N LEU A 262 9.17 27.09 1.77
CA LEU A 262 8.82 25.92 0.96
C LEU A 262 7.48 25.31 1.42
N LEU A 263 7.27 25.18 2.73
CA LEU A 263 6.03 24.65 3.32
C LEU A 263 4.82 25.58 3.07
N VAL A 264 5.03 26.90 3.04
CA VAL A 264 3.99 27.88 2.66
C VAL A 264 3.60 27.73 1.18
N LEU A 265 4.56 27.57 0.27
CA LEU A 265 4.27 27.37 -1.15
C LEU A 265 3.49 26.06 -1.40
N LEU A 266 3.85 24.98 -0.70
CA LEU A 266 3.14 23.71 -0.78
C LEU A 266 1.71 23.80 -0.23
N SER A 267 1.50 24.51 0.88
CA SER A 267 0.17 24.72 1.45
C SER A 267 -0.73 25.63 0.59
N VAL A 268 -0.17 26.68 -0.03
CA VAL A 268 -0.91 27.53 -0.98
C VAL A 268 -1.32 26.74 -2.22
N LYS A 269 -0.44 25.90 -2.78
CA LYS A 269 -0.76 25.01 -3.90
C LYS A 269 -1.90 24.04 -3.55
N SER A 270 -1.84 23.44 -2.36
CA SER A 270 -2.88 22.54 -1.84
C SER A 270 -4.23 23.24 -1.57
N ALA A 271 -4.21 24.49 -1.10
CA ALA A 271 -5.42 25.28 -0.88
C ALA A 271 -6.07 25.71 -2.20
N TRP A 272 -5.26 26.02 -3.22
CA TRP A 272 -5.73 26.37 -4.56
C TRP A 272 -6.44 25.18 -5.23
N THR A 273 -5.90 23.97 -5.09
CA THR A 273 -6.56 22.75 -5.59
C THR A 273 -7.87 22.45 -4.87
N PHE A 274 -7.94 22.67 -3.55
CA PHE A 274 -9.14 22.41 -2.75
C PHE A 274 -10.31 23.38 -3.04
N LEU A 275 -10.03 24.68 -3.24
CA LEU A 275 -11.05 25.67 -3.58
C LEU A 275 -11.67 25.48 -4.97
N ILE A 276 -10.91 24.88 -5.91
CA ILE A 276 -11.41 24.51 -7.24
C ILE A 276 -12.31 23.26 -7.18
N ASP A 277 -12.11 22.40 -6.17
CA ASP A 277 -12.86 21.16 -5.95
C ASP A 277 -14.22 21.37 -5.26
N HIS A 278 -14.35 22.37 -4.37
CA HIS A 278 -15.56 22.57 -3.54
C HIS A 278 -16.70 23.36 -4.22
N ASN A 279 -16.48 23.88 -5.43
CA ASN A 279 -17.44 24.74 -6.14
C ASN A 279 -18.24 23.98 -7.22
N ILE A 280 -18.43 22.67 -7.07
CA ILE A 280 -19.15 21.86 -8.06
C ILE A 280 -20.37 21.23 -7.42
N SER A 281 -21.53 21.66 -7.92
CA SER A 281 -22.84 21.10 -7.65
C SER A 281 -22.90 19.61 -7.95
N SER A 282 -23.80 18.96 -7.25
CA SER A 282 -24.26 17.58 -7.37
C SER A 282 -24.93 17.21 -8.72
N ASP A 283 -24.51 17.81 -9.85
CA ASP A 283 -25.22 17.68 -11.15
C ASP A 283 -24.66 16.60 -12.10
N THR A 284 -23.76 15.72 -11.66
CA THR A 284 -23.12 14.77 -12.60
C THR A 284 -23.92 13.51 -12.91
N ALA A 285 -24.86 13.07 -12.06
CA ALA A 285 -25.46 11.73 -12.19
C ALA A 285 -26.64 11.64 -13.19
N THR A 286 -27.13 12.77 -13.71
CA THR A 286 -28.16 12.82 -14.78
C THR A 286 -27.57 13.20 -16.14
N ALA A 287 -26.25 13.20 -16.27
CA ALA A 287 -25.58 13.57 -17.50
C ALA A 287 -25.75 12.49 -18.58
N PRO A 288 -25.69 12.83 -19.89
CA PRO A 288 -25.95 11.89 -20.99
C PRO A 288 -24.91 10.76 -21.11
N TYR A 289 -23.84 10.80 -20.30
CA TYR A 289 -22.77 9.82 -20.25
C TYR A 289 -22.81 8.94 -18.98
N CYS A 290 -23.88 9.03 -18.19
CA CYS A 290 -24.16 8.19 -17.03
C CYS A 290 -25.38 7.32 -17.32
N ASP A 291 -25.40 6.07 -16.83
CA ASP A 291 -26.54 5.19 -17.10
C ASP A 291 -27.77 5.68 -16.31
N PRO A 292 -28.87 6.03 -17.00
CA PRO A 292 -30.09 6.52 -16.33
C PRO A 292 -30.84 5.45 -15.53
N MET A 293 -30.42 4.18 -15.56
CA MET A 293 -31.00 3.12 -14.76
C MET A 293 -30.75 3.30 -13.25
N ASP A 294 -29.55 3.75 -12.88
CA ASP A 294 -29.17 4.11 -11.51
C ASP A 294 -28.40 5.44 -11.50
N THR A 295 -29.11 6.52 -11.21
CA THR A 295 -28.56 7.88 -11.22
C THR A 295 -27.86 8.26 -9.91
N THR A 296 -27.36 7.28 -9.15
CA THR A 296 -26.71 7.54 -7.84
C THR A 296 -25.25 7.93 -8.01
N GLU A 297 -24.53 7.23 -8.88
CA GLU A 297 -23.17 7.53 -9.31
C GLU A 297 -23.09 7.26 -10.82
N CYS A 298 -22.27 8.03 -11.55
CA CYS A 298 -22.32 8.00 -13.01
C CYS A 298 -22.05 6.63 -13.64
N LEU A 299 -21.24 5.80 -12.97
CA LEU A 299 -20.84 4.47 -13.43
C LEU A 299 -21.78 3.36 -12.94
N LEU A 300 -22.87 3.68 -12.24
CA LEU A 300 -23.86 2.69 -11.79
C LEU A 300 -25.06 2.60 -12.74
N PRO A 301 -25.70 1.43 -12.87
CA PRO A 301 -25.24 0.15 -12.35
C PRO A 301 -23.97 -0.31 -13.10
N PHE A 302 -23.11 -1.07 -12.43
CA PHE A 302 -21.88 -1.59 -13.02
C PHE A 302 -21.78 -3.11 -12.85
N PRO A 303 -21.40 -3.87 -13.88
CA PRO A 303 -21.31 -3.48 -15.29
C PRO A 303 -22.68 -3.17 -15.91
N SER A 304 -22.70 -2.48 -17.06
CA SER A 304 -23.92 -2.17 -17.82
C SER A 304 -23.62 -2.04 -19.31
N SER A 305 -24.55 -2.53 -20.15
CA SER A 305 -24.56 -2.39 -21.61
C SER A 305 -24.59 -0.94 -22.07
N PHE A 306 -25.01 0.00 -21.21
CA PHE A 306 -24.90 1.43 -21.46
C PHE A 306 -23.45 1.88 -21.72
N PHE A 307 -22.49 1.23 -21.05
CA PHE A 307 -21.07 1.48 -21.23
C PHE A 307 -20.45 0.56 -22.29
N SER A 308 -21.19 0.24 -23.35
CA SER A 308 -20.72 -0.57 -24.47
C SER A 308 -21.28 -0.08 -25.80
N VAL A 309 -20.59 -0.43 -26.89
CA VAL A 309 -20.99 -0.11 -28.27
C VAL A 309 -20.78 -1.32 -29.17
N GLU A 310 -21.54 -1.40 -30.25
CA GLU A 310 -21.34 -2.39 -31.31
C GLU A 310 -19.97 -2.16 -31.98
N ASP A 311 -19.17 -3.22 -32.11
CA ASP A 311 -17.90 -3.23 -32.83
C ASP A 311 -17.69 -4.58 -33.51
N ASN A 312 -17.98 -4.64 -34.81
CA ASN A 312 -17.84 -5.85 -35.63
C ASN A 312 -16.39 -6.30 -35.82
N THR A 313 -15.40 -5.52 -35.39
CA THR A 313 -13.97 -5.91 -35.43
C THR A 313 -13.54 -6.65 -34.15
N SER A 314 -14.35 -6.58 -33.09
CA SER A 314 -14.13 -7.31 -31.84
C SER A 314 -14.64 -8.76 -31.92
N ASN A 315 -14.09 -9.66 -31.10
CA ASN A 315 -14.50 -11.08 -31.12
C ASN A 315 -15.95 -11.31 -30.66
N THR A 316 -16.50 -10.39 -29.85
CA THR A 316 -17.87 -10.47 -29.32
C THR A 316 -18.87 -9.65 -30.16
N GLY A 317 -18.39 -8.84 -31.10
CA GLY A 317 -19.21 -7.84 -31.80
C GLY A 317 -19.52 -6.60 -30.93
N ILE A 318 -18.95 -6.49 -29.73
CA ILE A 318 -19.18 -5.41 -28.76
C ILE A 318 -17.84 -4.94 -28.21
N ARG A 319 -17.73 -3.64 -27.91
CA ARG A 319 -16.60 -3.04 -27.22
C ARG A 319 -17.07 -2.24 -26.01
N VAL A 320 -16.32 -2.30 -24.91
CA VAL A 320 -16.53 -1.42 -23.76
C VAL A 320 -16.30 0.03 -24.19
N ASN A 321 -17.17 0.95 -23.77
CA ASN A 321 -17.12 2.35 -24.15
C ASN A 321 -17.57 3.24 -22.99
N ILE A 322 -16.72 3.33 -21.97
CA ILE A 322 -16.92 4.26 -20.85
C ILE A 322 -16.35 5.61 -21.27
N SER A 323 -17.16 6.67 -21.18
CA SER A 323 -16.68 8.02 -21.51
C SER A 323 -15.64 8.51 -20.49
N ASP A 324 -14.68 9.31 -20.94
CA ASP A 324 -13.71 9.97 -20.04
C ASP A 324 -14.40 10.75 -18.92
N LYS A 325 -15.55 11.38 -19.21
CA LYS A 325 -16.31 12.14 -18.20
C LYS A 325 -16.92 11.24 -17.13
N ALA A 326 -17.42 10.06 -17.50
CA ALA A 326 -17.91 9.07 -16.56
C ALA A 326 -16.76 8.51 -15.71
N MET A 327 -15.61 8.20 -16.33
CA MET A 327 -14.40 7.78 -15.61
C MET A 327 -13.87 8.85 -14.66
N LEU A 328 -13.84 10.12 -15.06
CA LEU A 328 -13.41 11.23 -14.23
C LEU A 328 -14.39 11.54 -13.08
N SER A 329 -15.63 11.04 -13.15
CA SER A 329 -16.65 11.34 -12.14
C SER A 329 -16.28 10.85 -10.74
N ILE A 330 -15.48 9.77 -10.63
CA ILE A 330 -15.04 9.18 -9.36
C ILE A 330 -13.78 9.85 -8.78
N TYR A 331 -13.05 10.65 -9.57
CA TYR A 331 -11.80 11.29 -9.17
C TYR A 331 -11.99 12.75 -8.73
N ARG A 332 -11.19 13.21 -7.75
CA ARG A 332 -11.09 14.63 -7.38
C ARG A 332 -10.47 15.46 -8.52
N ARG A 333 -10.89 16.72 -8.67
CA ARG A 333 -10.51 17.59 -9.80
C ARG A 333 -9.04 18.02 -9.65
N GLY A 334 -8.35 18.18 -10.77
CA GLY A 334 -6.93 18.58 -10.81
C GLY A 334 -5.96 17.46 -11.16
N ASN A 335 -6.44 16.22 -11.26
CA ASN A 335 -5.70 15.17 -11.93
C ASN A 335 -5.90 15.32 -13.45
N ASP A 336 -4.81 15.56 -14.19
CA ASP A 336 -4.76 15.54 -15.67
C ASP A 336 -4.89 14.10 -16.17
N ALA A 337 -6.05 13.53 -15.88
CA ALA A 337 -6.29 12.11 -15.93
C ALA A 337 -6.88 11.73 -17.31
N LYS A 338 -6.21 12.19 -18.37
CA LYS A 338 -6.48 11.69 -19.73
C LYS A 338 -6.01 10.24 -19.81
N ASN A 339 -6.80 9.39 -20.47
CA ASN A 339 -6.51 7.97 -20.73
C ASN A 339 -6.50 7.05 -19.49
N LEU A 340 -7.20 7.46 -18.43
CA LEU A 340 -7.03 6.99 -17.05
C LEU A 340 -6.80 5.50 -16.85
N LEU A 341 -7.47 4.64 -17.62
CA LEU A 341 -7.39 3.20 -17.57
C LEU A 341 -7.97 2.73 -18.92
N ASP A 342 -7.16 2.27 -19.87
CA ASP A 342 -7.68 1.87 -21.19
C ASP A 342 -8.55 0.60 -21.07
N PHE A 343 -9.81 0.78 -20.66
CA PHE A 343 -10.81 -0.27 -20.57
C PHE A 343 -11.56 -0.45 -21.88
N ASN A 344 -11.57 0.60 -22.70
CA ASN A 344 -12.33 0.63 -23.94
C ASN A 344 -11.68 -0.25 -25.02
N ASP A 345 -10.44 -0.70 -24.83
CA ASP A 345 -9.83 -1.74 -25.65
C ASP A 345 -10.51 -3.12 -25.54
N ARG A 346 -11.38 -3.33 -24.56
CA ARG A 346 -11.98 -4.64 -24.29
C ARG A 346 -13.22 -4.91 -25.09
N ASP A 347 -13.36 -6.16 -25.49
CA ASP A 347 -14.55 -6.68 -26.18
C ASP A 347 -15.68 -7.13 -25.23
N GLY A 348 -15.66 -6.67 -23.97
CA GLY A 348 -16.71 -6.93 -22.98
C GLY A 348 -16.22 -6.76 -21.54
N PHE A 349 -17.13 -6.97 -20.59
CA PHE A 349 -16.85 -6.86 -19.16
C PHE A 349 -16.20 -8.12 -18.60
N GLY A 350 -15.52 -7.96 -17.45
CA GLY A 350 -14.94 -9.06 -16.71
C GLY A 350 -16.00 -10.08 -16.28
N THR A 351 -15.64 -11.35 -16.32
CA THR A 351 -16.50 -12.50 -15.99
C THR A 351 -16.52 -12.83 -14.50
N ASN A 352 -15.56 -12.31 -13.72
CA ASN A 352 -15.44 -12.57 -12.29
C ASN A 352 -15.65 -11.32 -11.43
N GLY A 353 -16.00 -10.18 -12.05
CA GLY A 353 -16.25 -8.93 -11.34
C GLY A 353 -17.52 -8.95 -10.50
N ILE A 354 -17.59 -8.04 -9.53
CA ILE A 354 -18.79 -7.83 -8.74
C ILE A 354 -19.75 -6.86 -9.45
N ILE A 355 -21.04 -7.16 -9.34
CA ILE A 355 -22.13 -6.34 -9.87
C ILE A 355 -22.59 -5.37 -8.77
N LEU A 356 -22.65 -4.08 -9.09
CA LEU A 356 -22.97 -3.00 -8.17
C LEU A 356 -24.16 -2.18 -8.68
N PHE A 357 -25.09 -1.87 -7.79
CA PHE A 357 -26.18 -0.93 -8.04
C PHE A 357 -26.71 -0.35 -6.72
N TYR A 358 -27.52 0.68 -6.82
CA TYR A 358 -28.21 1.31 -5.72
C TYR A 358 -29.69 1.52 -6.05
N MET A 359 -30.53 1.29 -5.04
CA MET A 359 -31.91 1.74 -5.06
C MET A 359 -32.30 2.12 -3.62
N GLY A 360 -32.84 3.33 -3.46
CA GLY A 360 -33.23 3.85 -2.16
C GLY A 360 -34.29 2.96 -1.49
N GLY A 361 -34.16 2.74 -0.20
CA GLY A 361 -35.07 1.90 0.59
C GLY A 361 -34.61 0.45 0.76
N ILE A 362 -33.78 -0.10 -0.15
CA ILE A 362 -33.34 -1.51 -0.04
C ILE A 362 -32.56 -1.74 1.25
N LYS A 363 -31.59 -0.87 1.57
CA LYS A 363 -30.79 -0.98 2.80
C LYS A 363 -31.70 -1.09 4.01
N GLU A 364 -32.64 -0.15 4.13
CA GLU A 364 -33.59 -0.06 5.24
C GLU A 364 -34.51 -1.28 5.29
N GLY A 365 -34.94 -1.78 4.13
CA GLY A 365 -35.75 -3.00 4.01
C GLY A 365 -35.01 -4.25 4.48
N VAL A 366 -33.76 -4.44 4.03
CA VAL A 366 -32.93 -5.61 4.38
C VAL A 366 -32.60 -5.64 5.88
N VAL A 367 -32.40 -4.49 6.52
CA VAL A 367 -32.11 -4.44 7.97
C VAL A 367 -33.37 -4.43 8.84
N SER A 368 -34.56 -4.30 8.25
CA SER A 368 -35.82 -4.31 9.01
C SER A 368 -36.16 -5.72 9.50
N ASN A 369 -36.81 -5.83 10.66
CA ASN A 369 -37.34 -7.10 11.18
C ASN A 369 -38.69 -7.48 10.52
N LEU A 370 -39.06 -6.83 9.42
CA LEU A 370 -40.31 -7.09 8.73
C LEU A 370 -40.16 -8.34 7.85
N GLN A 371 -41.21 -9.15 7.81
CA GLN A 371 -41.27 -10.27 6.87
C GLN A 371 -41.54 -9.71 5.47
N HIS A 372 -40.62 -9.98 4.54
CA HIS A 372 -40.73 -9.56 3.14
C HIS A 372 -40.99 -10.76 2.24
N ASP A 373 -41.73 -10.53 1.15
CA ASP A 373 -42.02 -11.55 0.14
C ASP A 373 -40.75 -11.96 -0.63
N ALA A 374 -39.78 -11.05 -0.74
CA ALA A 374 -38.48 -11.28 -1.34
C ALA A 374 -37.34 -10.92 -0.38
N THR A 375 -36.28 -11.73 -0.41
CA THR A 375 -35.11 -11.65 0.46
C THR A 375 -33.85 -11.45 -0.37
N LEU A 376 -32.93 -10.62 0.13
CA LEU A 376 -31.59 -10.49 -0.45
C LEU A 376 -30.75 -11.71 -0.02
N MET A 377 -30.49 -12.63 -0.95
CA MET A 377 -29.85 -13.92 -0.65
C MET A 377 -28.35 -13.74 -0.41
N GLY A 378 -27.93 -13.89 0.85
CA GLY A 378 -26.52 -13.76 1.25
C GLY A 378 -25.66 -14.99 0.90
N PRO A 379 -24.36 -14.98 1.25
CA PRO A 379 -23.42 -16.07 0.93
C PRO A 379 -23.84 -17.47 1.40
N ASN A 380 -24.57 -17.56 2.52
CA ASN A 380 -25.07 -18.84 3.05
C ASN A 380 -26.37 -19.31 2.37
N GLN A 381 -26.90 -18.54 1.42
CA GLN A 381 -28.19 -18.77 0.76
C GLN A 381 -28.06 -18.77 -0.78
N ILE A 382 -26.86 -19.03 -1.32
CA ILE A 382 -26.59 -19.02 -2.77
C ILE A 382 -27.54 -19.95 -3.53
N ALA A 383 -27.88 -21.13 -2.97
CA ALA A 383 -28.81 -22.06 -3.58
C ALA A 383 -30.20 -21.44 -3.81
N ASN A 384 -30.64 -20.54 -2.93
CA ASN A 384 -31.96 -19.91 -2.98
C ASN A 384 -32.00 -18.69 -3.92
N SER A 385 -30.87 -18.24 -4.46
CA SER A 385 -30.80 -17.05 -5.32
C SER A 385 -31.53 -17.17 -6.66
N THR A 386 -31.92 -18.39 -7.05
CA THR A 386 -32.70 -18.69 -8.26
C THR A 386 -34.17 -18.98 -7.98
N GLU A 387 -34.59 -18.90 -6.71
CA GLU A 387 -35.95 -19.20 -6.27
C GLU A 387 -36.86 -17.97 -6.32
N ASN A 388 -38.18 -18.17 -6.19
CA ASN A 388 -39.19 -17.12 -6.32
C ASN A 388 -39.12 -16.01 -5.26
N ASN A 389 -38.54 -16.31 -4.10
CA ASN A 389 -38.37 -15.38 -2.99
C ASN A 389 -37.02 -14.64 -3.05
N SER A 390 -36.22 -14.81 -4.11
CA SER A 390 -34.99 -14.03 -4.29
C SER A 390 -35.32 -12.62 -4.78
N MET A 391 -34.82 -11.61 -4.06
CA MET A 391 -34.96 -10.19 -4.44
C MET A 391 -34.14 -9.84 -5.69
N THR A 392 -33.03 -10.55 -5.91
CA THR A 392 -32.14 -10.39 -7.06
C THR A 392 -32.11 -11.65 -7.91
N LEU A 393 -32.13 -11.49 -9.23
CA LEU A 393 -31.94 -12.58 -10.18
C LEU A 393 -30.83 -12.22 -11.17
N LEU A 394 -30.04 -13.22 -11.56
CA LEU A 394 -29.03 -13.12 -12.61
C LEU A 394 -29.38 -14.13 -13.69
N LEU A 395 -29.62 -13.68 -14.91
CA LEU A 395 -30.04 -14.50 -16.05
C LEU A 395 -28.91 -14.60 -17.07
N ASP A 396 -28.57 -15.82 -17.50
CA ASP A 396 -27.86 -16.04 -18.77
C ASP A 396 -28.89 -15.98 -19.90
N VAL A 397 -28.78 -14.97 -20.76
CA VAL A 397 -29.79 -14.70 -21.79
C VAL A 397 -29.74 -15.76 -22.89
N GLU A 398 -28.56 -16.28 -23.23
CA GLU A 398 -28.41 -17.30 -24.27
C GLU A 398 -28.78 -18.70 -23.76
N ALA A 399 -28.36 -19.05 -22.55
CA ALA A 399 -28.66 -20.35 -21.94
C ALA A 399 -30.11 -20.42 -21.41
N LYS A 400 -30.75 -19.26 -21.22
CA LYS A 400 -32.10 -19.12 -20.65
C LYS A 400 -32.24 -19.73 -19.25
N THR A 401 -31.19 -19.58 -18.45
CA THR A 401 -31.12 -20.14 -17.10
C THR A 401 -30.77 -19.05 -16.10
N LEU A 402 -31.29 -19.21 -14.88
CA LEU A 402 -30.86 -18.38 -13.76
C LEU A 402 -29.50 -18.86 -13.24
N ILE A 403 -28.63 -17.90 -12.93
CA ILE A 403 -27.30 -18.13 -12.40
C ILE A 403 -27.31 -17.90 -10.89
N HIS A 404 -26.84 -18.90 -10.16
CA HIS A 404 -26.66 -18.80 -8.72
C HIS A 404 -25.67 -17.70 -8.38
N HIS A 405 -26.05 -16.86 -7.42
CA HIS A 405 -25.29 -15.72 -6.94
C HIS A 405 -25.56 -15.50 -5.46
N PHE A 406 -24.83 -14.58 -4.85
CA PHE A 406 -25.23 -13.97 -3.58
C PHE A 406 -25.19 -12.46 -3.72
N ALA A 407 -25.98 -11.78 -2.88
CA ALA A 407 -26.02 -10.34 -2.81
C ALA A 407 -26.03 -9.88 -1.35
N GLU A 408 -25.46 -8.70 -1.10
CA GLU A 408 -25.41 -8.08 0.21
C GLU A 408 -25.48 -6.56 0.11
N ILE A 409 -25.75 -5.93 1.25
CA ILE A 409 -25.50 -4.50 1.40
C ILE A 409 -24.01 -4.32 1.71
N ASP A 410 -23.33 -3.56 0.86
CA ASP A 410 -21.90 -3.31 0.93
C ASP A 410 -21.61 -2.01 1.68
N TYR A 411 -21.05 -2.14 2.88
CA TYR A 411 -20.79 -1.02 3.79
C TYR A 411 -19.34 -0.52 3.74
N ILE A 412 -18.64 -0.68 2.61
CA ILE A 412 -17.41 0.11 2.36
C ILE A 412 -17.68 1.60 2.61
N ASP A 413 -18.87 2.07 2.19
CA ASP A 413 -19.42 3.36 2.59
C ASP A 413 -20.63 3.16 3.51
N ASN A 414 -20.42 3.28 4.82
CA ASN A 414 -21.48 3.07 5.83
C ASN A 414 -22.69 4.00 5.63
N GLU A 415 -22.45 5.24 5.21
CA GLU A 415 -23.48 6.25 5.00
C GLU A 415 -24.23 6.00 3.70
N ARG A 416 -23.50 5.51 2.70
CA ARG A 416 -23.92 5.46 1.29
C ARG A 416 -23.66 4.07 0.68
N PRO A 417 -24.18 2.98 1.28
CA PRO A 417 -23.85 1.63 0.82
C PRO A 417 -24.44 1.34 -0.56
N LEU A 418 -23.90 0.32 -1.21
CA LEU A 418 -24.40 -0.23 -2.48
C LEU A 418 -24.99 -1.62 -2.24
N VAL A 419 -25.81 -2.09 -3.17
CA VAL A 419 -26.06 -3.53 -3.29
C VAL A 419 -24.90 -4.12 -4.10
N ALA A 420 -24.25 -5.12 -3.53
CA ALA A 420 -23.14 -5.84 -4.12
C ALA A 420 -23.57 -7.27 -4.40
N MET A 421 -23.58 -7.65 -5.68
CA MET A 421 -23.98 -8.97 -6.13
C MET A 421 -22.79 -9.67 -6.79
N GLN A 422 -22.48 -10.88 -6.32
CA GLN A 422 -21.37 -11.70 -6.80
C GLN A 422 -21.95 -12.99 -7.35
N ALA A 423 -21.71 -13.28 -8.63
CA ALA A 423 -22.01 -14.59 -9.20
C ALA A 423 -21.29 -15.65 -8.35
N ALA A 424 -21.94 -16.80 -8.12
CA ALA A 424 -21.30 -17.89 -7.42
C ALA A 424 -20.06 -18.26 -8.23
N LYS A 425 -20.23 -18.98 -9.34
CA LYS A 425 -19.13 -19.26 -10.26
C LYS A 425 -18.84 -18.06 -11.16
N SER A 426 -17.61 -17.94 -11.64
CA SER A 426 -17.31 -16.99 -12.71
C SER A 426 -18.21 -17.21 -13.91
N LEU A 427 -18.61 -16.12 -14.55
CA LEU A 427 -19.48 -16.12 -15.72
C LEU A 427 -18.73 -16.67 -16.94
N ASP A 428 -19.49 -17.24 -17.88
CA ASP A 428 -18.94 -17.69 -19.15
C ASP A 428 -18.56 -16.51 -20.05
N PHE A 429 -17.51 -16.70 -20.85
CA PHE A 429 -17.05 -15.73 -21.84
C PHE A 429 -18.03 -15.57 -23.00
N ASN A 430 -18.06 -14.38 -23.60
CA ASN A 430 -18.87 -14.05 -24.77
C ASN A 430 -20.36 -14.40 -24.57
N LYS A 431 -20.92 -13.99 -23.43
CA LYS A 431 -22.31 -14.20 -23.03
C LYS A 431 -22.93 -12.89 -22.56
N ARG A 432 -24.24 -12.77 -22.71
CA ARG A 432 -25.00 -11.65 -22.17
C ARG A 432 -25.77 -12.07 -20.94
N TYR A 433 -25.61 -11.28 -19.88
CA TYR A 433 -26.30 -11.49 -18.62
C TYR A 433 -27.24 -10.33 -18.31
N ALA A 434 -28.39 -10.65 -17.71
CA ALA A 434 -29.35 -9.66 -17.23
C ALA A 434 -29.51 -9.76 -15.71
N VAL A 435 -29.52 -8.60 -15.05
CA VAL A 435 -29.68 -8.45 -13.61
C VAL A 435 -31.06 -7.88 -13.34
N VAL A 436 -31.83 -8.54 -12.49
CA VAL A 436 -33.20 -8.16 -12.13
C VAL A 436 -33.28 -7.92 -10.64
N LEU A 437 -33.86 -6.79 -10.26
CA LEU A 437 -34.33 -6.54 -8.90
C LEU A 437 -35.86 -6.61 -8.90
N GLN A 438 -36.42 -7.43 -8.01
CA GLN A 438 -37.87 -7.64 -7.93
C GLN A 438 -38.37 -7.69 -6.50
N SER A 439 -39.61 -7.26 -6.28
CA SER A 439 -40.32 -7.35 -5.00
C SER A 439 -39.59 -6.75 -3.79
N ALA A 440 -38.64 -5.83 -4.01
CA ALA A 440 -37.94 -5.14 -2.94
C ALA A 440 -38.87 -4.18 -2.19
N ARG A 441 -38.75 -4.15 -0.87
CA ARG A 441 -39.53 -3.29 0.01
C ARG A 441 -38.61 -2.42 0.85
N ASP A 442 -39.10 -1.25 1.24
CA ASP A 442 -38.37 -0.34 2.12
C ASP A 442 -38.46 -0.76 3.61
N GLY A 443 -37.84 0.02 4.49
CA GLY A 443 -37.86 -0.24 5.94
C GLY A 443 -39.24 -0.18 6.59
N ASN A 444 -40.26 0.32 5.88
CA ASN A 444 -41.65 0.34 6.32
C ASN A 444 -42.47 -0.81 5.70
N GLY A 445 -41.84 -1.70 4.91
CA GLY A 445 -42.52 -2.76 4.17
C GLY A 445 -43.23 -2.27 2.89
N THR A 446 -43.03 -1.02 2.49
CA THR A 446 -43.65 -0.46 1.29
C THR A 446 -42.89 -0.93 0.04
N PHE A 447 -43.62 -1.38 -0.98
CA PHE A 447 -43.03 -1.76 -2.26
C PHE A 447 -42.28 -0.58 -2.88
N ILE A 448 -41.01 -0.77 -3.22
CA ILE A 448 -40.21 0.28 -3.85
C ILE A 448 -40.68 0.42 -5.31
N PRO A 449 -41.00 1.61 -5.83
CA PRO A 449 -41.48 1.73 -7.20
C PRO A 449 -40.37 1.42 -8.22
N ARG A 450 -40.78 0.92 -9.39
CA ARG A 450 -39.89 0.73 -10.55
C ARG A 450 -39.14 2.02 -10.89
N THR A 451 -37.87 1.89 -11.31
CA THR A 451 -37.10 3.06 -11.73
C THR A 451 -37.82 3.81 -12.86
N LYS A 452 -37.72 5.14 -12.84
CA LYS A 452 -38.35 5.99 -13.85
C LYS A 452 -37.88 5.64 -15.26
N HIS A 453 -36.60 5.27 -15.39
CA HIS A 453 -36.02 4.93 -16.69
C HIS A 453 -36.51 3.57 -17.19
N LEU A 454 -36.54 2.53 -16.35
CA LEU A 454 -37.08 1.23 -16.76
C LEU A 454 -38.56 1.35 -17.17
N SER A 455 -39.35 2.13 -16.43
CA SER A 455 -40.76 2.39 -16.78
C SER A 455 -40.92 3.00 -18.18
N LYS A 456 -39.98 3.86 -18.60
CA LYS A 456 -39.96 4.43 -19.95
C LYS A 456 -39.54 3.39 -21.00
N LEU A 457 -38.53 2.56 -20.70
CA LEU A 457 -38.06 1.53 -21.63
C LEU A 457 -39.09 0.42 -21.86
N LEU A 458 -39.89 0.08 -20.85
CA LEU A 458 -40.91 -0.96 -20.98
C LEU A 458 -42.22 -0.49 -21.64
N ASN A 459 -42.44 0.82 -21.78
CA ASN A 459 -43.64 1.38 -22.40
C ASN A 459 -43.36 1.83 -23.85
N PRO A 460 -43.90 1.13 -24.87
CA PRO A 460 -43.64 1.44 -26.29
C PRO A 460 -44.05 2.87 -26.67
N THR A 461 -45.22 3.33 -26.19
CA THR A 461 -45.73 4.68 -26.47
C THR A 461 -44.83 5.75 -25.87
N SER A 462 -44.36 5.54 -24.64
CA SER A 462 -43.42 6.46 -23.97
C SER A 462 -42.06 6.50 -24.65
N MET A 463 -41.61 5.37 -25.20
CA MET A 463 -40.33 5.26 -25.91
C MET A 463 -40.36 5.97 -27.28
N GLU A 464 -41.49 5.89 -27.99
CA GLU A 464 -41.70 6.59 -29.26
C GLU A 464 -41.81 8.11 -29.06
N SER A 465 -42.57 8.55 -28.04
CA SER A 465 -42.79 9.97 -27.77
C SER A 465 -41.64 10.67 -27.03
N SER A 466 -40.64 9.92 -26.54
CA SER A 466 -39.52 10.48 -25.78
C SER A 466 -38.31 10.79 -26.66
N HIS A 467 -37.56 11.82 -26.27
CA HIS A 467 -36.26 12.18 -26.86
C HIS A 467 -35.12 11.23 -26.42
N LEU A 468 -35.41 9.92 -26.24
CA LEU A 468 -34.39 8.94 -25.89
C LEU A 468 -33.38 8.75 -27.04
N PRO A 469 -32.07 8.63 -26.74
CA PRO A 469 -31.06 8.26 -27.72
C PRO A 469 -31.42 6.94 -28.42
N LYS A 470 -30.97 6.77 -29.67
CA LYS A 470 -31.22 5.53 -30.44
C LYS A 470 -30.73 4.27 -29.72
N THR A 471 -29.60 4.35 -29.03
CA THR A 471 -29.02 3.25 -28.23
C THR A 471 -29.96 2.83 -27.11
N GLU A 472 -30.58 3.78 -26.41
CA GLU A 472 -31.55 3.49 -25.35
C GLU A 472 -32.86 2.91 -25.89
N LYS A 473 -33.29 3.34 -27.09
CA LYS A 473 -34.45 2.73 -27.75
C LYS A 473 -34.18 1.26 -28.08
N ARG A 474 -33.01 0.94 -28.64
CA ARG A 474 -32.57 -0.44 -28.88
C ARG A 474 -32.48 -1.25 -27.58
N ARG A 475 -31.96 -0.67 -26.50
CA ARG A 475 -31.92 -1.32 -25.17
C ARG A 475 -33.33 -1.66 -24.68
N GLY A 476 -34.27 -0.73 -24.80
CA GLY A 476 -35.67 -0.97 -24.45
C GLY A 476 -36.37 -2.01 -25.33
N GLU A 477 -36.12 -2.00 -26.64
CA GLU A 477 -36.56 -3.06 -27.57
C GLU A 477 -36.00 -4.42 -27.15
N TYR A 478 -34.70 -4.51 -26.91
CA TYR A 478 -34.05 -5.74 -26.46
C TYR A 478 -34.64 -6.28 -25.15
N TYR A 479 -34.96 -5.40 -24.20
CA TYR A 479 -35.60 -5.81 -22.95
C TYR A 479 -36.97 -6.44 -23.17
N ARG A 480 -37.81 -5.84 -24.03
CA ARG A 480 -39.17 -6.34 -24.30
C ARG A 480 -39.20 -7.56 -25.19
N ASP A 481 -38.31 -7.62 -26.17
CA ASP A 481 -38.37 -8.60 -27.26
C ASP A 481 -37.48 -9.83 -26.97
N VAL A 482 -36.48 -9.69 -26.09
CA VAL A 482 -35.54 -10.77 -25.75
C VAL A 482 -35.51 -11.05 -24.25
N ILE A 483 -35.13 -10.07 -23.40
CA ILE A 483 -34.86 -10.37 -21.98
C ILE A 483 -36.12 -10.77 -21.23
N LEU A 484 -37.23 -10.02 -21.33
CA LEU A 484 -38.47 -10.33 -20.61
C LEU A 484 -39.08 -11.68 -21.03
N PRO A 485 -39.15 -12.03 -22.33
CA PRO A 485 -39.54 -13.38 -22.75
C PRO A 485 -38.63 -14.47 -22.16
N THR A 486 -37.31 -14.29 -22.22
CA THR A 486 -36.35 -15.26 -21.67
C THR A 486 -36.47 -15.38 -20.15
N LEU A 487 -36.68 -14.27 -19.43
CA LEU A 487 -36.94 -14.28 -17.99
C LEU A 487 -38.22 -15.04 -17.66
N LYS A 488 -39.27 -14.91 -18.47
CA LYS A 488 -40.52 -15.65 -18.25
C LYS A 488 -40.36 -17.16 -18.49
N GLU A 489 -39.45 -17.55 -19.39
CA GLU A 489 -39.09 -18.96 -19.62
C GLU A 489 -38.23 -19.52 -18.48
N ALA A 490 -37.23 -18.77 -18.01
CA ALA A 490 -36.32 -19.17 -16.94
C ALA A 490 -36.96 -19.07 -15.54
N ALA A 491 -37.88 -18.13 -15.35
CA ALA A 491 -38.61 -17.84 -14.12
C ALA A 491 -40.12 -17.65 -14.37
N PRO A 492 -40.89 -18.70 -14.71
CA PRO A 492 -42.34 -18.64 -14.94
C PRO A 492 -43.18 -18.03 -13.81
N TRP A 493 -42.64 -17.99 -12.58
CA TRP A 493 -43.25 -17.41 -11.39
C TRP A 493 -43.04 -15.90 -11.26
N LEU A 494 -42.13 -15.30 -12.04
CA LEU A 494 -41.82 -13.88 -11.96
C LEU A 494 -42.95 -13.05 -12.59
N ASP A 495 -43.54 -12.17 -11.80
CA ASP A 495 -44.43 -11.14 -12.30
C ASP A 495 -43.58 -9.97 -12.85
N VAL A 496 -43.77 -9.61 -14.12
CA VAL A 496 -43.06 -8.48 -14.74
C VAL A 496 -43.34 -7.18 -14.00
N ASP A 497 -44.53 -7.02 -13.42
CA ASP A 497 -44.89 -5.83 -12.65
C ASP A 497 -44.15 -5.71 -11.31
N SER A 498 -43.62 -6.82 -10.80
CA SER A 498 -42.74 -6.83 -9.62
C SER A 498 -41.31 -6.34 -9.89
N ILE A 499 -40.90 -6.25 -11.17
CA ILE A 499 -39.54 -5.85 -11.56
C ILE A 499 -39.36 -4.34 -11.35
N GLN A 500 -38.39 -3.98 -10.51
CA GLN A 500 -38.11 -2.60 -10.12
C GLN A 500 -36.89 -2.03 -10.83
N MET A 501 -35.87 -2.86 -11.10
CA MET A 501 -34.68 -2.51 -11.87
C MET A 501 -34.30 -3.68 -12.78
N LEU A 502 -33.84 -3.36 -13.99
CA LEU A 502 -33.38 -4.33 -14.99
C LEU A 502 -32.24 -3.69 -15.78
N PHE A 503 -31.06 -4.32 -15.75
CA PHE A 503 -29.93 -3.95 -16.60
C PHE A 503 -29.21 -5.19 -17.12
N ASP A 504 -28.54 -5.08 -18.27
CA ASP A 504 -27.78 -6.17 -18.87
C ASP A 504 -26.33 -5.77 -19.12
N PHE A 505 -25.46 -6.74 -19.33
CA PHE A 505 -24.08 -6.54 -19.76
C PHE A 505 -23.56 -7.77 -20.51
N HIS A 506 -22.50 -7.58 -21.29
CA HIS A 506 -21.89 -8.65 -22.08
C HIS A 506 -20.46 -8.93 -21.59
N THR A 507 -20.12 -10.20 -21.38
CA THR A 507 -18.77 -10.60 -20.94
C THR A 507 -17.78 -10.58 -22.11
N THR A 508 -16.51 -10.32 -21.80
CA THR A 508 -15.40 -10.35 -22.75
C THR A 508 -15.26 -11.71 -23.44
N SER A 509 -14.59 -11.76 -24.59
CA SER A 509 -14.22 -13.05 -25.17
C SER A 509 -13.02 -13.66 -24.44
N ALA A 510 -12.83 -14.97 -24.65
CA ALA A 510 -11.65 -15.70 -24.20
C ALA A 510 -10.32 -15.01 -24.57
N GLU A 511 -10.21 -14.56 -25.82
CA GLU A 511 -8.99 -13.96 -26.38
C GLU A 511 -8.89 -12.45 -26.13
N GLY A 512 -10.02 -11.76 -25.88
CA GLY A 512 -10.04 -10.37 -25.42
C GLY A 512 -9.75 -10.21 -23.93
N SER A 513 -9.77 -11.31 -23.16
CA SER A 513 -9.47 -11.32 -21.74
C SER A 513 -7.97 -11.10 -21.49
N PRO A 514 -7.56 -10.32 -20.46
CA PRO A 514 -6.14 -10.16 -20.08
C PRO A 514 -5.44 -11.48 -19.72
N ASN A 515 -6.25 -12.49 -19.42
CA ASN A 515 -5.83 -13.87 -19.25
C ASN A 515 -5.12 -14.48 -20.47
N ALA A 516 -5.57 -14.17 -21.69
CA ALA A 516 -4.96 -14.67 -22.92
C ALA A 516 -3.52 -14.17 -23.08
N VAL A 517 -3.30 -12.88 -22.80
CA VAL A 517 -1.97 -12.26 -22.79
C VAL A 517 -1.05 -12.96 -21.79
N THR A 518 -1.53 -13.21 -20.56
CA THR A 518 -0.75 -13.89 -19.51
C THR A 518 -0.36 -15.32 -19.93
N ARG A 519 -1.31 -16.07 -20.48
CA ARG A 519 -1.09 -17.42 -21.02
C ARG A 519 -0.02 -17.43 -22.11
N ASP A 520 -0.12 -16.51 -23.07
CA ASP A 520 0.77 -16.47 -24.22
C ASP A 520 2.17 -16.01 -23.81
N LEU A 521 2.27 -15.07 -22.86
CA LEU A 521 3.51 -14.68 -22.22
C LEU A 521 4.21 -15.87 -21.56
N MET A 522 3.51 -16.65 -20.74
CA MET A 522 4.09 -17.84 -20.09
C MET A 522 4.59 -18.87 -21.10
N LYS A 523 3.80 -19.17 -22.15
CA LYS A 523 4.19 -20.11 -23.22
C LYS A 523 5.44 -19.63 -23.95
N GLN A 524 5.53 -18.34 -24.26
CA GLN A 524 6.68 -17.78 -24.94
C GLN A 524 7.92 -17.70 -24.04
N SER A 525 7.75 -17.35 -22.76
CA SER A 525 8.83 -17.41 -21.78
C SER A 525 9.44 -18.80 -21.73
N LEU A 526 8.60 -19.83 -21.58
CA LEU A 526 9.03 -21.22 -21.52
C LEU A 526 9.75 -21.66 -22.80
N LYS A 527 9.14 -21.40 -23.98
CA LYS A 527 9.75 -21.72 -25.28
C LYS A 527 11.12 -21.06 -25.45
N THR A 528 11.27 -19.81 -25.02
CA THR A 528 12.51 -19.05 -25.16
C THR A 528 13.62 -19.66 -24.30
N VAL A 529 13.34 -19.97 -23.03
CA VAL A 529 14.36 -20.56 -22.14
C VAL A 529 14.68 -22.00 -22.51
N ALA A 530 13.71 -22.78 -22.99
CA ALA A 530 13.93 -24.13 -23.49
C ALA A 530 14.87 -24.14 -24.72
N ASN A 531 14.71 -23.18 -25.64
CA ASN A 531 15.57 -23.05 -26.82
C ASN A 531 16.97 -22.53 -26.49
N LYS A 532 17.10 -21.58 -25.55
CA LYS A 532 18.38 -20.99 -25.16
C LYS A 532 19.22 -21.96 -24.30
N GLY A 533 18.56 -22.75 -23.46
CA GLY A 533 19.19 -23.58 -22.44
C GLY A 533 19.79 -22.77 -21.29
N TRP A 534 20.31 -23.46 -20.29
CA TRP A 534 20.91 -22.86 -19.09
C TRP A 534 22.39 -23.20 -19.01
N LYS A 535 23.22 -22.19 -18.75
CA LYS A 535 24.68 -22.28 -18.68
C LYS A 535 25.20 -21.38 -17.57
N GLU A 536 25.88 -22.01 -16.62
CA GLU A 536 26.53 -21.31 -15.52
C GLU A 536 27.58 -20.33 -16.04
N ASN A 537 27.67 -19.16 -15.40
CA ASN A 537 28.50 -18.00 -15.77
C ASN A 537 28.14 -17.30 -17.09
N GLU A 538 27.15 -17.79 -17.83
CA GLU A 538 26.57 -17.09 -18.98
C GLU A 538 25.22 -16.48 -18.58
N ASN A 539 24.21 -17.34 -18.40
CA ASN A 539 22.83 -16.93 -18.08
C ASN A 539 22.32 -17.47 -16.73
N VAL A 540 23.20 -18.08 -15.94
CA VAL A 540 22.98 -18.48 -14.55
C VAL A 540 24.20 -18.05 -13.75
N ARG A 541 24.01 -17.18 -12.74
CA ARG A 541 25.08 -16.56 -11.96
C ARG A 541 24.84 -16.78 -10.47
N LEU A 542 25.86 -17.24 -9.77
CA LEU A 542 25.82 -17.36 -8.32
C LEU A 542 26.09 -15.98 -7.70
N LEU A 543 25.13 -15.47 -6.92
CA LEU A 543 25.29 -14.20 -6.18
C LEU A 543 25.86 -14.46 -4.79
N LYS A 544 25.31 -15.46 -4.08
CA LYS A 544 25.74 -15.82 -2.73
C LYS A 544 25.49 -17.30 -2.46
N LEU A 545 26.46 -17.94 -1.80
CA LEU A 545 26.33 -19.28 -1.25
C LEU A 545 26.64 -19.23 0.24
N ASP A 546 25.65 -19.53 1.08
CA ASP A 546 25.86 -19.82 2.49
C ASP A 546 25.81 -21.34 2.67
N ASP A 547 26.94 -21.95 3.04
CA ASP A 547 27.08 -23.39 3.24
C ASP A 547 27.14 -23.71 4.73
N TYR A 548 26.09 -24.38 5.21
CA TYR A 548 25.90 -24.79 6.60
C TYR A 548 26.05 -26.31 6.78
N THR A 549 26.62 -27.01 5.79
CA THR A 549 26.66 -28.48 5.78
C THR A 549 27.43 -29.05 6.98
N THR A 550 28.43 -28.33 7.51
CA THR A 550 29.16 -28.75 8.72
C THR A 550 28.32 -28.56 9.99
N GLN A 551 27.46 -27.55 10.04
CA GLN A 551 26.53 -27.30 11.14
C GLN A 551 25.41 -28.35 11.17
N CYS A 552 25.00 -28.91 10.03
CA CYS A 552 24.02 -30.00 9.98
C CYS A 552 24.38 -31.22 10.85
N VAL A 553 25.68 -31.45 11.07
CA VAL A 553 26.17 -32.56 11.92
C VAL A 553 26.29 -32.15 13.38
N ASN A 554 26.59 -30.87 13.65
CA ASN A 554 26.99 -30.38 14.96
C ASN A 554 25.88 -29.63 15.72
N ASP A 555 24.84 -29.18 15.02
CA ASP A 555 23.71 -28.42 15.57
C ASP A 555 22.38 -29.10 15.19
N PRO A 556 21.70 -29.76 16.14
CA PRO A 556 20.39 -30.37 15.90
C PRO A 556 19.29 -29.39 15.48
N GLY A 557 19.46 -28.08 15.73
CA GLY A 557 18.54 -27.04 15.30
C GLY A 557 18.74 -26.61 13.84
N GLN A 558 19.84 -26.98 13.21
CA GLN A 558 20.13 -26.63 11.82
C GLN A 558 19.36 -27.55 10.86
N VAL A 559 18.43 -26.98 10.10
CA VAL A 559 17.62 -27.73 9.11
C VAL A 559 17.97 -27.41 7.66
N ILE A 560 18.59 -26.26 7.40
CA ILE A 560 19.03 -25.84 6.06
C ILE A 560 20.53 -26.15 5.93
N GLY A 561 20.92 -26.99 4.96
CA GLY A 561 22.32 -27.29 4.71
C GLY A 561 22.99 -26.28 3.79
N LYS A 562 22.31 -25.79 2.75
CA LYS A 562 22.83 -24.72 1.88
C LYS A 562 21.74 -23.71 1.57
N ARG A 563 22.12 -22.45 1.48
CA ARG A 563 21.31 -21.35 0.95
C ARG A 563 22.02 -20.76 -0.25
N ILE A 564 21.37 -20.78 -1.40
CA ILE A 564 21.94 -20.41 -2.68
C ILE A 564 21.10 -19.28 -3.24
N HIS A 565 21.69 -18.11 -3.36
CA HIS A 565 21.09 -16.96 -4.01
C HIS A 565 21.73 -16.83 -5.39
N ILE A 566 20.91 -17.00 -6.43
CA ILE A 566 21.33 -16.97 -7.81
C ILE A 566 20.57 -15.90 -8.58
N GLU A 567 21.10 -15.58 -9.75
CA GLU A 567 20.48 -14.75 -10.76
C GLU A 567 20.43 -15.52 -12.07
N ILE A 568 19.27 -15.57 -12.72
CA ILE A 568 19.09 -16.21 -14.03
C ILE A 568 18.58 -15.20 -15.05
N ASP A 569 18.97 -15.33 -16.31
CA ASP A 569 18.41 -14.48 -17.38
C ASP A 569 17.08 -15.03 -17.88
N VAL A 570 16.00 -14.28 -17.65
CA VAL A 570 14.65 -14.61 -18.09
C VAL A 570 14.23 -13.71 -19.26
N PRO A 571 13.34 -14.16 -20.16
CA PRO A 571 12.84 -13.33 -21.26
C PRO A 571 12.11 -12.09 -20.74
N ASP A 572 12.45 -10.91 -21.26
CA ASP A 572 11.86 -9.62 -20.86
C ASP A 572 10.98 -9.09 -21.99
N PHE A 573 9.67 -9.01 -21.77
CA PHE A 573 8.70 -8.50 -22.74
C PHE A 573 8.28 -7.07 -22.46
N GLU A 574 8.96 -6.39 -21.53
CA GLU A 574 8.56 -5.06 -21.10
C GLU A 574 9.44 -3.95 -21.70
N VAL A 575 8.85 -2.77 -21.89
CA VAL A 575 9.50 -1.56 -22.38
C VAL A 575 9.31 -0.43 -21.36
N GLY A 576 10.37 0.35 -21.15
CA GLY A 576 10.38 1.47 -20.21
C GLY A 576 11.61 1.45 -19.29
N HIS A 577 11.52 2.16 -18.16
CA HIS A 577 12.61 2.30 -17.20
C HIS A 577 12.21 1.83 -15.79
N GLY A 578 13.11 1.06 -15.16
CA GLY A 578 12.94 0.60 -13.79
C GLY A 578 11.74 -0.34 -13.61
N ARG A 579 10.83 0.02 -12.69
CA ARG A 579 9.56 -0.67 -12.45
C ARG A 579 8.38 -0.03 -13.19
N GLU A 580 8.56 1.15 -13.79
CA GLU A 580 7.56 1.82 -14.62
C GLU A 580 7.64 1.30 -16.07
N LYS A 581 7.67 -0.02 -16.23
CA LYS A 581 7.67 -0.68 -17.54
C LYS A 581 6.30 -1.28 -17.84
N ASN A 582 5.92 -1.25 -19.10
CA ASN A 582 4.69 -1.83 -19.63
C ASN A 582 5.04 -2.97 -20.59
N LEU A 583 4.13 -3.93 -20.76
CA LEU A 583 4.29 -5.02 -21.69
C LEU A 583 4.20 -4.54 -23.14
N GLU A 584 5.11 -5.03 -23.98
CA GLU A 584 5.07 -4.84 -25.43
C GLU A 584 4.21 -5.96 -26.06
N VAL A 585 2.89 -5.82 -25.96
CA VAL A 585 1.92 -6.85 -26.40
C VAL A 585 2.09 -7.23 -27.87
N GLU A 586 2.48 -6.30 -28.74
CA GLU A 586 2.78 -6.59 -30.15
C GLU A 586 4.04 -7.45 -30.33
N ALA A 587 5.10 -7.23 -29.53
CA ALA A 587 6.29 -8.05 -29.56
C ALA A 587 5.99 -9.47 -29.08
N LEU A 588 5.12 -9.59 -28.06
CA LEU A 588 4.58 -10.86 -27.62
C LEU A 588 3.79 -11.54 -28.76
N ALA A 589 2.84 -10.86 -29.39
CA ALA A 589 2.04 -11.45 -30.48
C ALA A 589 2.90 -11.95 -31.66
N ASN A 590 4.00 -11.25 -31.96
CA ASN A 590 4.92 -11.60 -33.03
C ASN A 590 5.94 -12.69 -32.66
N GLY A 591 5.92 -13.18 -31.41
CA GLY A 591 6.86 -14.21 -30.91
C GLY A 591 8.31 -13.74 -30.87
N ASN A 592 8.53 -12.43 -30.87
CA ASN A 592 9.85 -11.83 -31.09
C ASN A 592 10.38 -11.33 -29.74
N ASN A 593 11.14 -12.17 -29.04
CA ASN A 593 11.85 -11.73 -27.83
C ASN A 593 13.32 -12.13 -27.87
N SER A 594 14.18 -11.15 -28.16
CA SER A 594 15.64 -11.28 -28.07
C SER A 594 16.20 -10.70 -26.76
N LYS A 595 15.37 -10.05 -25.94
CA LYS A 595 15.79 -9.39 -24.71
C LYS A 595 15.63 -10.33 -23.53
N THR A 596 16.64 -10.35 -22.67
CA THR A 596 16.57 -11.03 -21.37
C THR A 596 16.95 -10.06 -20.27
N SER A 597 16.35 -10.25 -19.10
CA SER A 597 16.65 -9.50 -17.89
C SER A 597 17.07 -10.45 -16.76
N PRO A 598 18.02 -10.02 -15.91
CA PRO A 598 18.40 -10.80 -14.73
C PRO A 598 17.23 -10.90 -13.75
N TYR A 599 17.05 -12.08 -13.16
CA TYR A 599 16.01 -12.35 -12.20
C TYR A 599 16.52 -13.24 -11.07
N GLU A 600 16.35 -12.77 -9.84
CA GLU A 600 16.90 -13.42 -8.64
C GLU A 600 16.02 -14.57 -8.16
N VAL A 601 16.68 -15.64 -7.71
CA VAL A 601 16.07 -16.83 -7.13
C VAL A 601 16.82 -17.20 -5.86
N LEU A 602 16.08 -17.50 -4.80
CA LEU A 602 16.59 -18.08 -3.57
C LEU A 602 16.28 -19.57 -3.57
N VAL A 603 17.28 -20.41 -3.38
CA VAL A 603 17.16 -21.86 -3.24
C VAL A 603 17.68 -22.28 -1.87
N THR A 604 16.94 -23.12 -1.15
CA THR A 604 17.41 -23.78 0.07
C THR A 604 17.48 -25.29 -0.15
N ILE A 605 18.60 -25.86 0.27
CA ILE A 605 18.82 -27.32 0.30
C ILE A 605 18.85 -27.73 1.77
N PRO A 606 17.99 -28.65 2.22
CA PRO A 606 17.97 -29.09 3.60
C PRO A 606 19.20 -29.91 3.96
N CYS A 607 19.48 -29.99 5.26
CA CYS A 607 20.58 -30.77 5.82
C CYS A 607 20.51 -32.25 5.41
N SER A 608 19.31 -32.82 5.32
CA SER A 608 19.13 -34.23 4.95
C SER A 608 19.62 -34.55 3.53
N ILE A 609 19.50 -33.60 2.59
CA ILE A 609 20.04 -33.75 1.24
C ILE A 609 21.54 -33.47 1.24
N THR A 610 22.01 -32.39 1.89
CA THR A 610 23.45 -32.05 1.86
C THR A 610 24.35 -33.09 2.52
N THR A 611 23.81 -33.83 3.50
CA THR A 611 24.46 -34.95 4.19
C THR A 611 24.18 -36.31 3.55
N ASN A 612 23.46 -36.35 2.42
CA ASN A 612 23.04 -37.59 1.73
C ASN A 612 22.27 -38.59 2.61
N SER A 613 21.60 -38.13 3.67
CA SER A 613 20.71 -38.98 4.49
C SER A 613 19.33 -39.16 3.87
N LYS A 614 18.95 -38.29 2.93
CA LYS A 614 17.74 -38.40 2.09
C LYS A 614 18.06 -38.06 0.64
N ALA A 615 17.38 -38.76 -0.27
CA ALA A 615 17.31 -38.37 -1.67
C ALA A 615 16.31 -37.22 -1.85
N LEU A 616 16.46 -36.46 -2.93
CA LEU A 616 15.52 -35.43 -3.35
C LEU A 616 14.21 -36.08 -3.81
N SER A 617 13.13 -35.83 -3.08
CA SER A 617 11.79 -36.36 -3.37
C SER A 617 10.87 -35.31 -4.01
N ALA A 618 11.05 -34.03 -3.67
CA ALA A 618 10.27 -32.94 -4.24
C ALA A 618 11.03 -31.61 -4.38
N THR A 619 10.63 -30.80 -5.35
CA THR A 619 10.95 -29.38 -5.42
C THR A 619 9.71 -28.56 -5.09
N VAL A 620 9.86 -27.57 -4.20
CA VAL A 620 8.73 -26.74 -3.73
C VAL A 620 9.00 -25.27 -4.03
N ASP A 621 8.17 -24.69 -4.89
CA ASP A 621 8.19 -23.28 -5.28
C ASP A 621 7.29 -22.45 -4.36
N TYR A 622 7.89 -21.62 -3.51
CA TYR A 622 7.19 -20.84 -2.50
C TYR A 622 6.81 -19.45 -2.98
N GLY A 623 5.51 -19.14 -3.01
CA GLY A 623 4.96 -17.83 -3.36
C GLY A 623 4.80 -16.93 -2.14
N HIS A 624 5.52 -15.80 -2.11
CA HIS A 624 5.50 -14.84 -0.98
C HIS A 624 4.18 -14.05 -0.87
N GLY A 625 3.94 -13.49 0.32
CA GLY A 625 2.77 -12.67 0.65
C GLY A 625 2.82 -11.23 0.13
N LEU A 626 1.82 -10.42 0.52
CA LEU A 626 1.61 -9.06 0.01
C LEU A 626 2.84 -8.15 0.19
N LEU A 627 3.39 -7.66 -0.92
CA LEU A 627 4.57 -6.78 -0.96
C LEU A 627 5.80 -7.37 -0.24
N GLY A 628 5.83 -8.70 -0.10
CA GLY A 628 6.96 -9.45 0.43
C GLY A 628 8.09 -9.61 -0.59
N ASN A 629 8.96 -10.58 -0.33
CA ASN A 629 10.06 -10.93 -1.21
C ASN A 629 10.42 -12.41 -1.03
N MET A 630 11.33 -12.93 -1.87
CA MET A 630 11.75 -14.33 -1.85
C MET A 630 12.36 -14.82 -0.52
N PHE A 631 12.88 -13.93 0.32
CA PHE A 631 13.46 -14.30 1.61
C PHE A 631 12.40 -14.71 2.64
N GLU A 632 11.11 -14.44 2.41
CA GLU A 632 10.01 -14.96 3.25
C GLU A 632 10.05 -16.50 3.33
N LEU A 633 10.61 -17.18 2.32
CA LEU A 633 10.86 -18.63 2.37
C LEU A 633 11.66 -19.05 3.61
N LEU A 634 12.58 -18.22 4.08
CA LEU A 634 13.43 -18.52 5.24
C LEU A 634 12.66 -18.46 6.56
N ASP A 635 11.53 -17.75 6.58
CA ASP A 635 10.67 -17.61 7.76
C ASP A 635 9.61 -18.74 7.83
N THR A 636 9.71 -19.75 6.97
CA THR A 636 8.79 -20.89 6.90
C THR A 636 9.27 -22.11 7.68
N ALA A 637 9.45 -21.98 9.00
CA ALA A 637 10.02 -23.07 9.83
C ALA A 637 9.33 -24.43 9.62
N TRP A 638 8.00 -24.46 9.49
CA TRP A 638 7.23 -25.68 9.21
C TRP A 638 7.59 -26.33 7.87
N LEU A 639 7.78 -25.53 6.82
CA LEU A 639 8.13 -26.00 5.49
C LEU A 639 9.60 -26.42 5.43
N GLN A 640 10.52 -25.68 6.07
CA GLN A 640 11.93 -26.06 6.15
C GLN A 640 12.13 -27.35 6.96
N ASN A 641 11.35 -27.53 8.05
CA ASN A 641 11.34 -28.78 8.81
C ASN A 641 10.80 -29.95 7.97
N ALA A 642 9.71 -29.75 7.23
CA ALA A 642 9.19 -30.74 6.31
C ALA A 642 10.20 -31.09 5.20
N ALA A 643 10.83 -30.07 4.62
CA ALA A 643 11.88 -30.23 3.61
C ALA A 643 13.05 -31.05 4.13
N ASN A 644 13.51 -30.79 5.35
CA ASN A 644 14.57 -31.58 5.97
C ASN A 644 14.13 -33.01 6.28
N LYS A 645 12.91 -33.22 6.79
CA LYS A 645 12.42 -34.55 7.12
C LYS A 645 12.21 -35.45 5.90
N HIS A 646 11.77 -34.88 4.78
CA HIS A 646 11.31 -35.62 3.60
C HIS A 646 12.19 -35.46 2.36
N GLY A 647 13.21 -34.59 2.39
CA GLY A 647 14.14 -34.39 1.29
C GLY A 647 13.57 -33.50 0.19
N TYR A 648 13.16 -32.28 0.53
CA TYR A 648 12.69 -31.29 -0.46
C TYR A 648 13.71 -30.21 -0.72
N ILE A 649 13.94 -29.84 -1.98
CA ILE A 649 14.57 -28.55 -2.30
C ILE A 649 13.46 -27.50 -2.37
N THR A 650 13.59 -26.43 -1.60
CA THR A 650 12.63 -25.31 -1.67
C THR A 650 13.26 -24.11 -2.33
N PHE A 651 12.47 -23.36 -3.10
CA PHE A 651 12.96 -22.16 -3.78
C PHE A 651 11.87 -21.10 -3.87
N ALA A 652 12.28 -19.85 -4.03
CA ALA A 652 11.38 -18.71 -4.15
C ALA A 652 11.99 -17.65 -5.06
N SER A 653 11.10 -16.90 -5.71
CA SER A 653 11.43 -15.68 -6.45
C SER A 653 10.43 -14.57 -6.12
N ASN A 654 10.75 -13.33 -6.48
CA ASN A 654 9.87 -12.18 -6.23
C ASN A 654 8.72 -12.11 -7.25
N TRP A 655 7.46 -12.00 -6.82
CA TRP A 655 6.35 -11.61 -7.69
C TRP A 655 6.59 -10.20 -8.22
N ARG A 656 7.17 -10.09 -9.43
CA ARG A 656 7.35 -8.81 -10.12
C ARG A 656 5.97 -8.14 -10.22
N GLY A 657 5.87 -6.85 -9.92
CA GLY A 657 4.60 -6.13 -9.87
C GLY A 657 3.94 -6.10 -8.48
N MET A 658 4.31 -7.02 -7.58
CA MET A 658 3.74 -7.07 -6.23
C MET A 658 4.75 -7.51 -5.16
N SER A 659 6.03 -7.21 -5.35
CA SER A 659 7.09 -7.40 -4.36
C SER A 659 7.39 -6.10 -3.62
N GLN A 660 8.22 -6.14 -2.57
CA GLN A 660 8.70 -4.95 -1.87
C GLN A 660 9.34 -3.91 -2.80
N PHE A 661 9.91 -4.35 -3.93
CA PHE A 661 10.56 -3.49 -4.91
C PHE A 661 9.55 -2.75 -5.79
N ASP A 662 8.30 -3.20 -5.83
CA ASP A 662 7.20 -2.60 -6.58
C ASP A 662 6.36 -1.66 -5.70
N PHE A 663 6.67 -1.56 -4.39
CA PHE A 663 5.92 -0.77 -3.41
C PHE A 663 5.68 0.67 -3.86
N LEU A 664 6.73 1.37 -4.35
CA LEU A 664 6.61 2.75 -4.80
C LEU A 664 5.71 2.88 -6.03
N LEU A 665 5.73 1.91 -6.95
CA LEU A 665 4.85 1.88 -8.12
C LEU A 665 3.40 1.68 -7.70
N VAL A 666 3.12 0.72 -6.80
CA VAL A 666 1.77 0.47 -6.27
C VAL A 666 1.24 1.70 -5.54
N VAL A 667 2.07 2.35 -4.71
CA VAL A 667 1.69 3.61 -4.04
C VAL A 667 1.43 4.71 -5.07
N LYS A 668 2.27 4.86 -6.10
CA LYS A 668 2.07 5.83 -7.19
C LYS A 668 0.73 5.57 -7.90
N ALA A 669 0.42 4.31 -8.20
CA ALA A 669 -0.83 3.89 -8.85
C ALA A 669 -2.07 4.32 -8.05
N PHE A 670 -2.06 4.15 -6.73
CA PHE A 670 -3.21 4.53 -5.90
C PHE A 670 -3.21 6.00 -5.46
N LEU A 671 -2.04 6.64 -5.35
CA LEU A 671 -1.88 7.97 -4.75
C LEU A 671 -1.69 9.12 -5.74
N SER A 672 -1.19 8.91 -6.95
CA SER A 672 -0.91 10.04 -7.85
C SER A 672 -1.20 9.79 -9.32
N ASN A 673 -1.13 8.56 -9.81
CA ASN A 673 -1.36 8.24 -11.21
C ASN A 673 -2.09 6.89 -11.38
N PRO A 674 -3.43 6.86 -11.40
CA PRO A 674 -4.20 5.62 -11.55
C PRO A 674 -3.91 4.86 -12.84
N ASN A 675 -3.38 5.51 -13.89
CA ASN A 675 -2.91 4.84 -15.10
C ASN A 675 -1.88 3.73 -14.80
N GLU A 676 -1.08 3.90 -13.73
CA GLU A 676 -0.06 2.94 -13.35
C GLU A 676 -0.63 1.62 -12.83
N VAL A 677 -1.95 1.51 -12.63
CA VAL A 677 -2.55 0.20 -12.33
C VAL A 677 -2.34 -0.77 -13.49
N SER A 678 -2.40 -0.31 -14.74
CA SER A 678 -2.05 -1.14 -15.90
C SER A 678 -0.59 -1.58 -15.80
N THR A 679 0.33 -0.65 -15.50
CA THR A 679 1.75 -0.93 -15.27
C THR A 679 1.96 -2.00 -14.20
N VAL A 680 1.28 -1.90 -13.04
CA VAL A 680 1.36 -2.89 -11.95
C VAL A 680 0.91 -4.27 -12.43
N VAL A 681 -0.23 -4.35 -13.11
CA VAL A 681 -0.78 -5.62 -13.61
C VAL A 681 0.11 -6.23 -14.69
N GLU A 682 0.65 -5.43 -15.60
CA GLU A 682 1.55 -5.86 -16.67
C GLU A 682 2.90 -6.37 -16.11
N ASN A 683 3.45 -5.70 -15.09
CA ASN A 683 4.61 -6.21 -14.35
C ASN A 683 4.32 -7.57 -13.69
N LEU A 684 3.09 -7.77 -13.23
CA LEU A 684 2.64 -9.02 -12.64
C LEU A 684 2.51 -10.15 -13.67
N MET A 685 2.01 -9.83 -14.87
CA MET A 685 2.00 -10.73 -16.01
C MET A 685 3.43 -11.15 -16.42
N GLN A 686 4.37 -10.20 -16.51
CA GLN A 686 5.80 -10.50 -16.69
C GLN A 686 6.33 -11.38 -15.54
N GLY A 687 5.87 -11.15 -14.31
CA GLY A 687 6.16 -11.98 -13.15
C GLY A 687 5.82 -13.46 -13.34
N TYR A 688 4.70 -13.78 -13.98
CA TYR A 688 4.36 -15.17 -14.33
C TYR A 688 5.32 -15.78 -15.35
N GLY A 689 5.74 -15.02 -16.36
CA GLY A 689 6.77 -15.43 -17.32
C GLY A 689 8.14 -15.68 -16.68
N ASN A 690 8.50 -14.85 -15.71
CA ASN A 690 9.71 -15.04 -14.91
C ASN A 690 9.62 -16.32 -14.08
N ARG A 691 8.48 -16.53 -13.39
CA ARG A 691 8.24 -17.69 -12.52
C ARG A 691 8.31 -19.01 -13.28
N ILE A 692 7.67 -19.11 -14.45
CA ILE A 692 7.76 -20.33 -15.28
C ILE A 692 9.19 -20.59 -15.79
N SER A 693 9.96 -19.53 -16.04
CA SER A 693 11.38 -19.65 -16.39
C SER A 693 12.21 -20.22 -15.23
N VAL A 694 11.94 -19.77 -13.99
CA VAL A 694 12.57 -20.34 -12.78
C VAL A 694 12.23 -21.82 -12.63
N GLN A 695 10.97 -22.22 -12.79
CA GLN A 695 10.58 -23.63 -12.74
C GLN A 695 11.32 -24.46 -13.78
N HIS A 696 11.40 -23.97 -15.02
CA HIS A 696 12.14 -24.64 -16.07
C HIS A 696 13.63 -24.80 -15.70
N PHE A 697 14.27 -23.76 -15.15
CA PHE A 697 15.66 -23.84 -14.65
C PHE A 697 15.82 -24.89 -13.55
N VAL A 698 14.96 -24.88 -12.53
CA VAL A 698 15.01 -25.84 -11.41
C VAL A 698 14.84 -27.28 -11.92
N ASN A 699 13.94 -27.50 -12.87
CA ASN A 699 13.63 -28.83 -13.39
C ASN A 699 14.71 -29.40 -14.34
N THR A 700 15.50 -28.54 -15.00
CA THR A 700 16.35 -28.97 -16.12
C THR A 700 17.84 -28.76 -15.91
N ALA A 701 18.25 -27.84 -15.03
CA ALA A 701 19.64 -27.40 -14.96
C ALA A 701 20.18 -27.21 -13.55
N LEU A 702 19.33 -26.91 -12.56
CA LEU A 702 19.78 -26.62 -11.19
C LEU A 702 20.74 -27.69 -10.67
N LEU A 703 20.37 -28.96 -10.76
CA LEU A 703 21.16 -30.08 -10.19
C LEU A 703 22.55 -30.26 -10.83
N ASP A 704 22.77 -29.72 -12.04
CA ASP A 704 24.07 -29.80 -12.72
C ASP A 704 24.98 -28.59 -12.45
N CYS A 705 24.48 -27.56 -11.74
CA CYS A 705 25.28 -26.40 -11.38
C CYS A 705 26.40 -26.76 -10.37
N SER A 706 27.53 -26.08 -10.49
CA SER A 706 28.74 -26.36 -9.69
C SER A 706 28.54 -26.17 -8.17
N PHE A 707 27.61 -25.29 -7.80
CA PHE A 707 27.24 -24.99 -6.42
C PHE A 707 26.27 -26.00 -5.78
N MET A 708 25.83 -27.03 -6.52
CA MET A 708 25.01 -28.14 -6.01
C MET A 708 25.83 -29.34 -5.50
N LYS A 709 27.13 -29.19 -5.26
CA LYS A 709 27.95 -30.28 -4.69
C LYS A 709 27.61 -30.56 -3.23
N MET A 710 27.43 -31.83 -2.89
CA MET A 710 27.11 -32.30 -1.53
C MET A 710 28.36 -32.39 -0.63
N MET A 711 28.20 -32.78 0.64
CA MET A 711 29.30 -32.83 1.63
C MET A 711 30.46 -33.73 1.21
N ASP A 712 30.16 -34.85 0.56
CA ASP A 712 31.09 -35.85 0.04
C ASP A 712 31.59 -35.52 -1.38
N GLY A 713 31.12 -34.42 -1.97
CA GLY A 713 31.40 -34.04 -3.35
C GLY A 713 30.58 -34.80 -4.39
N GLU A 714 29.64 -35.65 -3.98
CA GLU A 714 28.74 -36.37 -4.89
C GLU A 714 27.61 -35.48 -5.43
N LYS A 715 26.95 -35.96 -6.49
CA LYS A 715 25.73 -35.34 -7.02
C LYS A 715 24.56 -35.62 -6.06
N VAL A 716 23.56 -34.73 -6.08
CA VAL A 716 22.31 -34.92 -5.35
C VAL A 716 21.67 -36.25 -5.75
N SER A 717 21.47 -37.14 -4.78
CA SER A 717 20.67 -38.34 -4.97
C SER A 717 19.20 -37.96 -5.20
N ILE A 718 18.55 -38.57 -6.19
CA ILE A 718 17.17 -38.24 -6.58
C ILE A 718 16.26 -39.46 -6.41
N GLU A 719 15.06 -39.24 -5.88
CA GLU A 719 13.96 -40.20 -6.02
C GLU A 719 13.33 -40.02 -7.40
N ASN A 720 12.91 -41.12 -8.04
CA ASN A 720 12.28 -41.07 -9.35
C ASN A 720 10.81 -41.51 -9.27
N PRO A 721 9.84 -40.64 -9.56
CA PRO A 721 9.99 -39.24 -10.00
C PRO A 721 10.16 -38.24 -8.84
N VAL A 722 10.93 -37.16 -9.07
CA VAL A 722 10.92 -35.96 -8.20
C VAL A 722 9.63 -35.19 -8.46
N ARG A 723 8.85 -34.90 -7.42
CA ARG A 723 7.60 -34.15 -7.53
C ARG A 723 7.83 -32.64 -7.55
N ARG A 724 7.12 -31.91 -8.39
CA ARG A 724 7.26 -30.45 -8.56
C ARG A 724 6.00 -29.75 -8.09
N ILE A 725 6.11 -29.02 -6.99
CA ILE A 725 4.97 -28.46 -6.28
C ILE A 725 5.08 -26.94 -6.25
N PHE A 726 4.00 -26.26 -6.58
CA PHE A 726 3.83 -24.85 -6.23
C PHE A 726 3.12 -24.73 -4.88
N TYR A 727 3.66 -23.95 -3.95
CA TYR A 727 3.03 -23.65 -2.68
C TYR A 727 2.92 -22.13 -2.48
N GLY A 728 1.70 -21.62 -2.53
CA GLY A 728 1.40 -20.20 -2.33
C GLY A 728 0.64 -19.96 -1.03
N ILE A 729 0.97 -18.88 -0.33
CA ILE A 729 0.23 -18.43 0.86
C ILE A 729 -0.22 -16.98 0.68
N SER A 730 -1.43 -16.64 1.12
CA SER A 730 -1.96 -15.26 1.06
C SER A 730 -1.95 -14.73 -0.38
N MET A 731 -1.31 -13.60 -0.65
CA MET A 731 -1.14 -13.11 -2.03
C MET A 731 -0.40 -14.09 -2.95
N GLY A 732 0.57 -14.85 -2.41
CA GLY A 732 1.21 -15.94 -3.15
C GLY A 732 0.22 -17.04 -3.54
N ALA A 733 -0.84 -17.25 -2.75
CA ALA A 733 -1.95 -18.15 -3.09
C ALA A 733 -2.92 -17.50 -4.10
N ILE A 734 -3.22 -16.20 -3.98
CA ILE A 734 -4.07 -15.46 -4.94
C ILE A 734 -3.47 -15.55 -6.35
N PHE A 735 -2.24 -15.13 -6.53
CA PHE A 735 -1.55 -15.19 -7.83
C PHE A 735 -1.14 -16.61 -8.20
N GLY A 736 -0.75 -17.41 -7.21
CA GLY A 736 -0.42 -18.81 -7.37
C GLY A 736 -1.57 -19.66 -7.92
N SER A 737 -2.81 -19.29 -7.64
CA SER A 737 -3.98 -19.96 -8.20
C SER A 737 -3.99 -19.81 -9.73
N VAL A 738 -3.95 -18.58 -10.24
CA VAL A 738 -3.90 -18.29 -11.68
C VAL A 738 -2.66 -18.93 -12.32
N TYR A 739 -1.49 -18.75 -11.72
CA TYR A 739 -0.23 -19.34 -12.18
C TYR A 739 -0.31 -20.86 -12.34
N SER A 740 -0.67 -21.58 -11.27
CA SER A 740 -0.67 -23.03 -11.27
C SER A 740 -1.71 -23.59 -12.23
N SER A 741 -2.87 -22.94 -12.35
CA SER A 741 -3.82 -23.37 -13.36
C SER A 741 -3.33 -23.11 -14.79
N LEU A 742 -2.68 -21.99 -15.07
CA LEU A 742 -2.09 -21.73 -16.39
C LEU A 742 -1.05 -22.77 -16.75
N VAL A 743 -0.16 -23.09 -15.80
CA VAL A 743 0.85 -24.14 -15.96
C VAL A 743 0.19 -25.50 -16.24
N SER A 744 -0.95 -25.82 -15.63
CA SER A 744 -1.63 -27.08 -15.88
C SER A 744 -2.08 -27.29 -17.34
N HIS A 745 -2.19 -26.21 -18.13
CA HIS A 745 -2.55 -26.25 -19.55
C HIS A 745 -1.36 -26.25 -20.51
N ILE A 746 -0.15 -26.20 -19.97
CA ILE A 746 1.09 -26.32 -20.73
C ILE A 746 1.43 -27.82 -20.83
N ASP A 747 1.81 -28.26 -22.03
CA ASP A 747 2.01 -29.70 -22.29
C ASP A 747 3.33 -30.21 -21.71
N GLU A 748 4.33 -29.33 -21.59
CA GLU A 748 5.52 -29.57 -20.79
C GLU A 748 5.12 -29.76 -19.32
N LYS A 749 5.48 -30.90 -18.74
CA LYS A 749 5.27 -31.14 -17.32
C LYS A 749 6.17 -30.21 -16.50
N ILE A 750 5.71 -29.00 -16.18
CA ILE A 750 6.45 -28.02 -15.37
C ILE A 750 6.13 -28.17 -13.88
N LEU A 751 4.86 -28.41 -13.55
CA LEU A 751 4.36 -28.67 -12.20
C LEU A 751 3.54 -29.95 -12.19
N ASP A 752 3.58 -30.68 -11.08
CA ASP A 752 2.75 -31.86 -10.85
C ASP A 752 1.49 -31.54 -10.02
N ALA A 753 1.58 -30.56 -9.12
CA ALA A 753 0.47 -30.13 -8.29
C ALA A 753 0.68 -28.72 -7.70
N SER A 754 -0.38 -28.15 -7.13
CA SER A 754 -0.32 -26.90 -6.36
C SER A 754 -1.02 -26.96 -5.01
N VAL A 755 -0.53 -26.17 -4.07
CA VAL A 755 -1.15 -25.92 -2.77
C VAL A 755 -1.38 -24.42 -2.61
N ILE A 756 -2.63 -24.06 -2.34
CA ILE A 756 -3.14 -22.69 -2.27
C ILE A 756 -3.70 -22.49 -0.86
N THR A 757 -2.96 -21.79 -0.01
CA THR A 757 -3.34 -21.60 1.41
C THR A 757 -3.70 -20.15 1.71
N SER A 758 -4.86 -19.91 2.31
CA SER A 758 -5.36 -18.56 2.64
C SER A 758 -5.38 -17.61 1.43
N GLY A 759 -5.72 -18.12 0.24
CA GLY A 759 -5.87 -17.34 -1.00
C GLY A 759 -7.33 -16.93 -1.28
N GLY A 760 -7.60 -16.36 -2.45
CA GLY A 760 -8.97 -16.04 -2.84
C GLY A 760 -9.07 -15.21 -4.11
N SER A 761 -10.28 -15.03 -4.61
CA SER A 761 -10.61 -14.21 -5.77
C SER A 761 -12.11 -13.84 -5.76
N PRO A 762 -12.55 -12.74 -6.42
CA PRO A 762 -11.78 -11.68 -7.09
C PRO A 762 -11.18 -10.63 -6.14
N PHE A 763 -10.16 -9.88 -6.56
CA PHE A 763 -9.54 -8.80 -5.78
C PHE A 763 -10.55 -7.75 -5.39
N CYS A 764 -11.46 -7.35 -6.29
CA CYS A 764 -12.46 -6.34 -5.96
C CYS A 764 -13.39 -6.79 -4.83
N PHE A 765 -13.56 -8.10 -4.63
CA PHE A 765 -14.31 -8.66 -3.52
C PHE A 765 -13.44 -8.76 -2.25
N LEU A 766 -12.22 -9.31 -2.40
CA LEU A 766 -11.24 -9.44 -1.33
C LEU A 766 -10.91 -8.11 -0.66
N LEU A 767 -10.58 -7.10 -1.47
CA LEU A 767 -10.22 -5.78 -1.00
C LEU A 767 -11.34 -5.29 -0.08
N GLY A 768 -12.58 -5.24 -0.58
CA GLY A 768 -13.70 -4.70 0.16
C GLY A 768 -13.94 -5.27 1.56
N ARG A 769 -13.47 -6.50 1.84
CA ARG A 769 -13.68 -7.24 3.09
C ARG A 769 -12.42 -7.45 3.94
N SER A 770 -11.24 -7.16 3.40
CA SER A 770 -9.96 -7.37 4.09
C SER A 770 -9.77 -6.34 5.21
N ALA A 771 -9.21 -6.70 6.36
CA ALA A 771 -8.82 -5.68 7.36
C ALA A 771 -7.71 -4.73 6.85
N LEU A 772 -6.98 -5.10 5.79
CA LEU A 772 -6.06 -4.18 5.11
C LEU A 772 -6.79 -3.01 4.42
N HIS A 773 -8.13 -3.05 4.38
CA HIS A 773 -8.99 -2.01 3.85
C HIS A 773 -8.67 -0.60 4.32
N LYS A 774 -8.47 -0.42 5.63
CA LYS A 774 -8.19 0.90 6.21
C LYS A 774 -6.97 1.57 5.55
N ALA A 775 -5.94 0.79 5.24
CA ALA A 775 -4.69 1.31 4.68
C ALA A 775 -4.86 1.80 3.23
N TYR A 776 -5.40 0.96 2.34
CA TYR A 776 -5.53 1.39 0.95
C TYR A 776 -6.69 2.38 0.75
N VAL A 777 -7.76 2.34 1.56
CA VAL A 777 -8.81 3.37 1.50
C VAL A 777 -8.26 4.72 1.93
N LEU A 778 -7.38 4.79 2.93
CA LEU A 778 -6.70 6.03 3.30
C LEU A 778 -5.92 6.62 2.11
N ILE A 779 -5.23 5.78 1.34
CA ILE A 779 -4.46 6.19 0.15
C ILE A 779 -5.40 6.64 -0.98
N LEU A 780 -6.36 5.79 -1.36
CA LEU A 780 -7.30 6.06 -2.45
C LEU A 780 -8.22 7.25 -2.15
N SER A 781 -8.56 7.46 -0.88
CA SER A 781 -9.30 8.63 -0.41
C SER A 781 -8.54 9.94 -0.59
N ARG A 782 -7.33 9.96 -1.16
CA ARG A 782 -6.67 11.19 -1.64
C ARG A 782 -7.07 11.56 -3.07
N ASN A 783 -7.32 10.58 -3.94
CA ASN A 783 -7.72 10.83 -5.34
C ASN A 783 -9.19 10.58 -5.64
N ILE A 784 -9.85 9.69 -4.90
CA ILE A 784 -11.23 9.29 -5.14
C ILE A 784 -12.14 10.00 -4.13
N LYS A 785 -13.28 10.55 -4.58
CA LYS A 785 -14.04 11.53 -3.78
C LYS A 785 -14.72 10.91 -2.56
N THR A 786 -15.33 9.74 -2.72
CA THR A 786 -16.13 9.06 -1.68
C THR A 786 -15.74 7.59 -1.53
N ARG A 787 -16.07 6.97 -0.38
CA ARG A 787 -15.82 5.53 -0.18
C ARG A 787 -16.67 4.67 -1.11
N ARG A 788 -17.90 5.10 -1.42
CA ARG A 788 -18.72 4.48 -2.47
C ARG A 788 -18.00 4.48 -3.82
N GLN A 789 -17.37 5.58 -4.20
CA GLN A 789 -16.60 5.66 -5.44
C GLN A 789 -15.33 4.82 -5.41
N ILE A 790 -14.71 4.61 -4.23
CA ILE A 790 -13.61 3.65 -4.06
C ILE A 790 -14.10 2.22 -4.34
N ARG A 791 -15.32 1.88 -3.91
CA ARG A 791 -15.93 0.57 -4.22
C ARG A 791 -16.11 0.37 -5.72
N ILE A 792 -16.65 1.38 -6.42
CA ILE A 792 -16.81 1.37 -7.88
C ILE A 792 -15.44 1.26 -8.56
N PHE A 793 -14.44 1.98 -8.06
CA PHE A 793 -13.07 1.89 -8.55
C PHE A 793 -12.51 0.47 -8.46
N PHE A 794 -12.72 -0.26 -7.36
CA PHE A 794 -12.30 -1.66 -7.29
C PHE A 794 -12.95 -2.54 -8.35
N SER A 795 -14.25 -2.37 -8.62
CA SER A 795 -14.93 -3.13 -9.67
C SER A 795 -14.40 -2.83 -11.06
N LEU A 796 -14.07 -1.56 -11.35
CA LEU A 796 -13.39 -1.19 -12.60
C LEU A 796 -12.02 -1.83 -12.67
N MET A 797 -11.24 -1.79 -11.58
CA MET A 797 -9.90 -2.36 -11.57
C MET A 797 -9.88 -3.87 -11.72
N GLN A 798 -10.92 -4.56 -11.24
CA GLN A 798 -11.04 -6.00 -11.40
C GLN A 798 -10.89 -6.42 -12.86
N MET A 799 -11.46 -5.64 -13.79
CA MET A 799 -11.31 -5.92 -15.21
C MET A 799 -9.82 -6.10 -15.57
N LYS A 800 -8.92 -5.20 -15.15
CA LYS A 800 -7.47 -5.32 -15.40
C LYS A 800 -6.87 -6.52 -14.66
N PHE A 801 -7.27 -6.72 -13.41
CA PHE A 801 -6.77 -7.82 -12.59
C PHE A 801 -7.25 -9.22 -13.03
N ASP A 802 -8.31 -9.34 -13.83
CA ASP A 802 -8.85 -10.63 -14.27
C ASP A 802 -7.82 -11.56 -14.93
N GLY A 803 -6.73 -11.01 -15.50
CA GLY A 803 -5.62 -11.78 -16.07
C GLY A 803 -4.65 -12.38 -15.04
N VAL A 804 -4.70 -11.91 -13.80
CA VAL A 804 -3.71 -12.18 -12.77
C VAL A 804 -4.29 -12.67 -11.45
N ASP A 805 -5.58 -12.47 -11.15
CA ASP A 805 -6.17 -12.83 -9.85
C ASP A 805 -7.53 -13.54 -9.91
N GLY A 806 -7.98 -13.97 -11.10
CA GLY A 806 -9.34 -14.44 -11.37
C GLY A 806 -9.43 -15.93 -11.72
N PRO A 807 -9.07 -16.89 -10.83
CA PRO A 807 -9.38 -18.30 -11.06
C PRO A 807 -10.89 -18.45 -11.24
N ALA A 808 -11.49 -18.86 -12.35
CA ALA A 808 -11.00 -19.25 -13.66
C ALA A 808 -12.20 -19.42 -14.60
N ASN A 809 -12.27 -18.58 -15.62
CA ASN A 809 -13.38 -18.44 -16.57
C ASN A 809 -13.46 -19.57 -17.62
N GLY A 810 -13.37 -20.83 -17.21
CA GLY A 810 -13.38 -21.99 -18.12
C GLY A 810 -12.05 -22.26 -18.85
N ILE A 811 -11.25 -21.23 -19.17
CA ILE A 811 -9.91 -21.40 -19.78
C ILE A 811 -8.84 -21.82 -18.74
N PHE A 812 -9.04 -21.47 -17.46
CA PHE A 812 -8.06 -21.72 -16.37
C PHE A 812 -8.61 -22.62 -15.28
N ARG A 813 -9.52 -23.54 -15.61
CA ARG A 813 -9.77 -24.65 -14.68
C ARG A 813 -8.56 -25.57 -14.76
N PRO A 814 -7.93 -26.00 -13.65
CA PRO A 814 -6.84 -26.96 -13.74
C PRO A 814 -7.26 -28.19 -14.55
N ARG A 815 -6.38 -28.70 -15.43
CA ARG A 815 -6.67 -29.95 -16.16
C ARG A 815 -6.99 -31.07 -15.16
N LYS A 816 -7.85 -32.03 -15.52
CA LYS A 816 -8.29 -33.12 -14.62
C LYS A 816 -7.12 -33.88 -13.96
N ASN A 817 -5.97 -33.97 -14.63
CA ASN A 817 -4.79 -34.68 -14.12
C ASN A 817 -3.87 -33.81 -13.23
N PHE A 818 -4.13 -32.52 -13.11
CA PHE A 818 -3.38 -31.60 -12.27
C PHE A 818 -4.08 -31.47 -10.92
N ARG A 819 -3.39 -31.84 -9.84
CA ARG A 819 -3.99 -31.84 -8.49
C ARG A 819 -3.78 -30.52 -7.77
N THR A 820 -4.82 -30.00 -7.14
CA THR A 820 -4.75 -28.76 -6.34
C THR A 820 -5.36 -28.97 -4.95
N LEU A 821 -4.60 -28.65 -3.92
CA LEU A 821 -5.08 -28.59 -2.53
C LEU A 821 -5.32 -27.11 -2.15
N ILE A 822 -6.54 -26.78 -1.75
CA ILE A 822 -6.95 -25.46 -1.26
C ILE A 822 -7.16 -25.58 0.24
N GLN A 823 -6.39 -24.83 1.03
CA GLN A 823 -6.51 -24.78 2.49
C GLN A 823 -6.95 -23.40 2.95
N HIS A 824 -7.96 -23.33 3.81
CA HIS A 824 -8.43 -22.04 4.31
C HIS A 824 -8.88 -22.09 5.78
N GLY A 825 -8.69 -20.98 6.50
CA GLY A 825 -9.20 -20.81 7.86
C GLY A 825 -10.46 -19.96 7.88
N ILE A 826 -11.60 -20.53 8.22
CA ILE A 826 -12.84 -19.76 8.44
C ILE A 826 -12.65 -18.91 9.71
N GLY A 827 -12.83 -17.60 9.59
CA GLY A 827 -12.41 -16.63 10.62
C GLY A 827 -11.22 -15.76 10.20
N ASP A 828 -10.64 -16.00 9.02
CA ASP A 828 -9.63 -15.14 8.41
C ASP A 828 -10.26 -13.81 7.96
N HIS A 829 -9.79 -12.72 8.57
CA HIS A 829 -10.25 -11.37 8.29
C HIS A 829 -9.34 -10.63 7.30
N ILE A 830 -8.18 -11.19 6.95
CA ILE A 830 -7.24 -10.61 5.99
C ILE A 830 -7.63 -11.07 4.59
N VAL A 831 -7.90 -12.37 4.44
CA VAL A 831 -8.40 -12.99 3.22
C VAL A 831 -9.65 -13.82 3.56
N PRO A 832 -10.87 -13.32 3.31
CA PRO A 832 -12.10 -14.03 3.67
C PRO A 832 -12.25 -15.40 2.97
N SER A 833 -12.74 -16.41 3.68
CA SER A 833 -12.96 -17.78 3.16
C SER A 833 -13.83 -17.82 1.91
N LEU A 834 -14.85 -16.97 1.87
CA LEU A 834 -15.77 -16.84 0.74
C LEU A 834 -15.04 -16.59 -0.59
N ALA A 835 -13.89 -15.91 -0.58
CA ALA A 835 -13.07 -15.72 -1.77
C ALA A 835 -12.31 -17.00 -2.17
N SER A 836 -11.86 -17.82 -1.21
CA SER A 836 -11.33 -19.16 -1.47
C SER A 836 -12.40 -20.13 -1.97
N GLU A 837 -13.62 -20.05 -1.43
CA GLU A 837 -14.77 -20.84 -1.87
C GLU A 837 -15.13 -20.52 -3.35
N ILE A 838 -14.99 -19.25 -3.77
CA ILE A 838 -15.09 -18.86 -5.18
C ILE A 838 -14.06 -19.59 -6.03
N VAL A 839 -12.78 -19.58 -5.62
CA VAL A 839 -11.71 -20.33 -6.32
C VAL A 839 -12.04 -21.81 -6.41
N ALA A 840 -12.46 -22.43 -5.30
CA ALA A 840 -12.79 -23.84 -5.23
C ALA A 840 -13.91 -24.21 -6.23
N ARG A 841 -15.01 -23.45 -6.25
CA ARG A 841 -16.09 -23.65 -7.23
C ARG A 841 -15.62 -23.47 -8.68
N ASN A 842 -14.78 -22.46 -8.95
CA ASN A 842 -14.26 -22.22 -10.29
C ASN A 842 -13.33 -23.35 -10.77
N TYR A 843 -12.62 -23.99 -9.84
CA TYR A 843 -11.79 -25.16 -10.13
C TYR A 843 -12.60 -26.47 -10.22
N GLY A 844 -13.89 -26.42 -9.89
CA GLY A 844 -14.73 -27.59 -9.68
C GLY A 844 -14.16 -28.48 -8.58
N GLY A 845 -13.84 -27.85 -7.46
CA GLY A 845 -13.33 -28.46 -6.25
C GLY A 845 -14.34 -29.36 -5.57
N THR A 846 -13.80 -30.22 -4.74
CA THR A 846 -14.54 -31.15 -3.88
C THR A 846 -14.04 -31.03 -2.45
N ALA A 847 -14.86 -31.40 -1.48
CA ALA A 847 -14.49 -31.40 -0.06
C ALA A 847 -14.92 -32.73 0.58
N PHE A 848 -14.22 -33.15 1.62
CA PHE A 848 -14.66 -34.27 2.45
C PHE A 848 -15.95 -33.90 3.19
N THR A 849 -16.81 -34.89 3.48
CA THR A 849 -18.08 -34.67 4.20
C THR A 849 -17.89 -34.15 5.61
N SER A 850 -16.71 -34.38 6.19
CA SER A 850 -16.25 -33.86 7.48
C SER A 850 -15.84 -32.37 7.46
N ASN A 851 -15.75 -31.73 6.29
CA ASN A 851 -15.43 -30.31 6.18
C ASN A 851 -16.47 -29.50 6.99
N PRO A 852 -16.05 -28.51 7.82
CA PRO A 852 -16.95 -27.84 8.75
C PRO A 852 -18.10 -27.09 8.07
N ASN A 853 -17.90 -26.66 6.81
CA ASN A 853 -18.92 -26.04 5.99
C ASN A 853 -19.27 -26.90 4.77
N GLN A 854 -20.57 -26.99 4.47
CA GLN A 854 -21.06 -27.50 3.19
C GLN A 854 -21.08 -26.35 2.19
N VAL A 855 -20.00 -26.18 1.45
CA VAL A 855 -19.83 -25.05 0.52
C VAL A 855 -20.67 -25.29 -0.73
N PHE A 856 -21.59 -24.37 -1.03
CA PHE A 856 -22.41 -24.43 -2.24
C PHE A 856 -21.51 -24.60 -3.48
N GLY A 857 -21.89 -25.48 -4.41
CA GLY A 857 -21.19 -25.69 -5.69
C GLY A 857 -19.82 -26.38 -5.59
N VAL A 858 -19.39 -26.78 -4.40
CA VAL A 858 -18.25 -27.68 -4.17
C VAL A 858 -18.79 -29.09 -4.02
N GLY A 859 -18.24 -30.04 -4.79
CA GLY A 859 -18.72 -31.43 -4.78
C GLY A 859 -18.24 -32.22 -3.56
N GLU A 860 -18.76 -33.43 -3.39
CA GLU A 860 -18.22 -34.38 -2.42
C GLU A 860 -16.92 -35.01 -2.94
N MET A 861 -15.97 -35.28 -2.03
CA MET A 861 -14.70 -35.91 -2.37
C MET A 861 -14.89 -37.33 -2.94
N THR A 862 -14.20 -37.63 -4.05
CA THR A 862 -14.19 -38.94 -4.70
C THR A 862 -12.76 -39.31 -5.15
N GLU A 863 -12.53 -40.56 -5.57
CA GLU A 863 -11.23 -40.97 -6.13
C GLU A 863 -10.87 -40.19 -7.40
N ASP A 864 -11.87 -39.73 -8.17
CA ASP A 864 -11.72 -38.93 -9.38
C ASP A 864 -11.42 -37.44 -9.11
N SER A 865 -11.45 -37.01 -7.84
CA SER A 865 -11.24 -35.62 -7.45
C SER A 865 -9.82 -35.14 -7.72
N SER A 866 -9.71 -34.06 -8.49
CA SER A 866 -8.45 -33.37 -8.77
C SER A 866 -8.22 -32.14 -7.91
N VAL A 867 -9.28 -31.57 -7.32
CA VAL A 867 -9.18 -30.38 -6.47
C VAL A 867 -9.89 -30.61 -5.14
N CYS A 868 -9.18 -30.39 -4.04
CA CYS A 868 -9.67 -30.53 -2.68
C CYS A 868 -9.75 -29.16 -2.00
N LEU A 869 -10.91 -28.79 -1.46
CA LEU A 869 -11.07 -27.73 -0.49
C LEU A 869 -11.04 -28.35 0.91
N THR A 870 -10.21 -27.79 1.78
CA THR A 870 -10.17 -28.12 3.21
C THR A 870 -10.23 -26.83 4.01
N GLU A 871 -11.24 -26.73 4.85
CA GLU A 871 -11.46 -25.57 5.72
C GLU A 871 -11.30 -25.96 7.18
N MET A 872 -10.78 -25.01 7.96
CA MET A 872 -10.69 -25.12 9.41
C MET A 872 -11.46 -23.97 10.04
N LEU A 873 -12.45 -24.29 10.88
CA LEU A 873 -13.30 -23.29 11.54
C LEU A 873 -12.65 -22.82 12.84
N PHE A 874 -12.32 -21.53 12.91
CA PHE A 874 -11.93 -20.88 14.16
C PHE A 874 -13.14 -20.14 14.73
N GLN A 875 -13.86 -20.76 15.68
CA GLN A 875 -15.17 -20.31 16.16
C GLN A 875 -15.14 -18.89 16.73
N ASP A 876 -14.28 -18.61 17.72
CA ASP A 876 -14.25 -17.29 18.38
C ASP A 876 -13.90 -16.15 17.38
N PRO A 877 -12.92 -16.31 16.47
CA PRO A 877 -12.71 -15.35 15.38
C PRO A 877 -13.89 -15.21 14.43
N TYR A 878 -14.49 -16.33 14.01
CA TYR A 878 -15.58 -16.33 13.03
C TYR A 878 -16.83 -15.63 13.56
N GLU A 879 -17.20 -15.86 14.82
CA GLU A 879 -18.34 -15.18 15.47
C GLU A 879 -18.18 -13.67 15.57
N LYS A 880 -16.93 -13.19 15.55
CA LYS A 880 -16.60 -11.74 15.56
C LYS A 880 -16.54 -11.13 14.17
N LEU A 881 -16.53 -11.94 13.10
CA LEU A 881 -16.58 -11.41 11.74
C LEU A 881 -17.96 -10.82 11.48
N PRO A 882 -18.03 -9.65 10.83
CA PRO A 882 -19.32 -9.09 10.44
C PRO A 882 -19.97 -10.02 9.38
N ARG A 883 -21.27 -10.28 9.54
CA ARG A 883 -22.04 -11.14 8.62
C ARG A 883 -22.24 -10.51 7.23
N ILE A 884 -22.13 -9.19 7.16
CA ILE A 884 -22.22 -8.34 5.97
C ILE A 884 -20.90 -7.59 5.84
N ASN A 885 -20.64 -6.99 4.67
CA ASN A 885 -19.37 -6.29 4.44
C ASN A 885 -19.24 -4.97 5.24
N ILE A 886 -18.99 -5.05 6.56
CA ILE A 886 -18.74 -3.92 7.47
C ILE A 886 -17.23 -3.76 7.69
N VAL A 887 -16.75 -2.53 7.58
CA VAL A 887 -15.33 -2.18 7.53
C VAL A 887 -14.57 -2.29 8.88
N ASP A 888 -15.22 -2.50 10.03
CA ASP A 888 -14.64 -2.01 11.30
C ASP A 888 -14.69 -2.90 12.55
N GLN A 889 -14.62 -4.24 12.48
CA GLN A 889 -14.81 -5.05 13.71
C GLN A 889 -13.78 -6.11 14.09
N THR A 890 -12.75 -6.40 13.30
CA THR A 890 -11.81 -7.47 13.67
C THR A 890 -10.39 -6.97 13.87
N ASP A 891 -10.17 -6.28 14.98
CA ASP A 891 -8.82 -6.14 15.52
C ASP A 891 -8.41 -7.49 16.16
N GLY A 892 -7.42 -8.17 15.57
CA GLY A 892 -6.64 -9.19 16.28
C GLY A 892 -6.90 -10.68 15.99
N SER A 893 -7.72 -11.06 15.01
CA SER A 893 -7.82 -12.49 14.62
C SER A 893 -6.52 -12.97 13.94
N GLN A 894 -5.88 -14.00 14.51
CA GLN A 894 -4.62 -14.55 14.00
C GLN A 894 -4.83 -15.70 13.00
N VAL A 895 -6.07 -15.90 12.52
CA VAL A 895 -6.44 -17.05 11.67
C VAL A 895 -5.62 -17.12 10.39
N HIS A 896 -5.29 -15.96 9.79
CA HIS A 896 -4.42 -15.90 8.61
C HIS A 896 -3.04 -16.53 8.83
N TRP A 897 -2.52 -16.47 10.06
CA TRP A 897 -1.27 -17.11 10.46
C TRP A 897 -1.50 -18.52 11.00
N CYS A 898 -2.56 -18.78 11.76
CA CYS A 898 -2.84 -20.12 12.28
C CYS A 898 -3.11 -21.14 11.17
N THR A 899 -3.78 -20.75 10.09
CA THR A 899 -4.09 -21.67 8.98
C THR A 899 -2.84 -22.34 8.42
N ARG A 900 -1.72 -21.60 8.29
CA ARG A 900 -0.47 -22.13 7.72
C ARG A 900 0.42 -22.87 8.73
N LEU A 901 0.13 -22.74 10.02
CA LEU A 901 0.91 -23.34 11.12
C LEU A 901 0.19 -24.49 11.82
N SER A 902 -1.11 -24.63 11.59
CA SER A 902 -1.96 -25.66 12.19
C SER A 902 -1.40 -27.06 11.89
N PRO A 903 -1.06 -27.87 12.91
CA PRO A 903 -0.45 -29.18 12.69
C PRO A 903 -1.25 -30.11 11.77
N PRO A 904 -2.59 -30.20 11.85
CA PRO A 904 -3.39 -30.96 10.87
C PRO A 904 -3.24 -30.46 9.43
N LEU A 905 -3.24 -29.15 9.20
CA LEU A 905 -3.09 -28.58 7.84
C LEU A 905 -1.66 -28.76 7.31
N VAL A 906 -0.64 -28.65 8.17
CA VAL A 906 0.75 -28.95 7.81
C VAL A 906 0.91 -30.44 7.50
N HIS A 907 0.26 -31.33 8.26
CA HIS A 907 0.26 -32.77 7.98
C HIS A 907 -0.37 -33.07 6.61
N GLN A 908 -1.52 -32.47 6.30
CA GLN A 908 -2.15 -32.57 4.99
C GLN A 908 -1.26 -32.03 3.85
N LEU A 909 -0.62 -30.88 4.06
CA LEU A 909 0.34 -30.30 3.11
C LEU A 909 1.48 -31.28 2.81
N VAL A 910 2.09 -31.86 3.85
CA VAL A 910 3.21 -32.79 3.71
C VAL A 910 2.80 -34.08 3.01
N GLU A 911 1.65 -34.65 3.38
CA GLU A 911 1.12 -35.85 2.72
C GLU A 911 0.83 -35.57 1.24
N PHE A 912 0.21 -34.42 0.94
CA PHE A 912 -0.06 -34.01 -0.42
C PHE A 912 1.21 -33.75 -1.25
N ILE A 913 2.27 -33.18 -0.66
CA ILE A 913 3.58 -33.02 -1.33
C ILE A 913 4.23 -34.39 -1.61
N ASN A 914 4.09 -35.37 -0.72
CA ASN A 914 4.72 -36.68 -0.87
C ASN A 914 3.96 -37.58 -1.84
N SER A 915 2.69 -37.85 -1.57
CA SER A 915 1.90 -38.85 -2.32
C SER A 915 0.95 -38.23 -3.34
N GLY A 916 0.60 -36.96 -3.16
CA GLY A 916 -0.36 -36.25 -4.01
C GLY A 916 -1.79 -36.58 -3.64
N THR A 917 -1.99 -37.37 -2.58
CA THR A 917 -3.30 -37.78 -2.10
C THR A 917 -3.94 -36.68 -1.26
N PHE A 918 -5.27 -36.60 -1.33
CA PHE A 918 -6.04 -35.80 -0.41
C PHE A 918 -6.37 -36.66 0.80
N ILE A 919 -6.07 -36.15 1.99
CA ILE A 919 -6.43 -36.81 3.25
C ILE A 919 -7.46 -35.99 4.01
N ASP A 920 -8.35 -36.69 4.69
CA ASP A 920 -9.39 -36.12 5.54
C ASP A 920 -8.84 -35.86 6.94
N ILE A 921 -8.38 -34.64 7.17
CA ILE A 921 -7.89 -34.20 8.48
C ILE A 921 -9.01 -33.77 9.44
N CYS A 922 -10.26 -33.70 8.97
CA CYS A 922 -11.41 -33.23 9.74
C CYS A 922 -12.26 -34.41 10.25
N SER A 923 -11.91 -35.64 9.92
CA SER A 923 -12.70 -36.84 10.28
C SER A 923 -12.88 -37.05 11.79
N GLU A 924 -11.93 -36.62 12.62
CA GLU A 924 -11.98 -36.81 14.08
C GLU A 924 -12.70 -35.68 14.83
N ASP A 925 -12.47 -34.41 14.45
CA ASP A 925 -12.92 -33.22 15.20
C ASP A 925 -13.69 -32.19 14.33
N GLN A 926 -14.03 -32.55 13.09
CA GLN A 926 -14.68 -31.69 12.09
C GLN A 926 -13.88 -30.41 11.75
N CYS A 927 -12.57 -30.37 12.06
CA CYS A 927 -11.73 -29.19 11.93
C CYS A 927 -12.31 -27.94 12.61
N ILE A 928 -13.00 -28.13 13.75
CA ILE A 928 -13.56 -27.04 14.55
C ILE A 928 -12.63 -26.73 15.71
N GLN A 929 -12.06 -25.54 15.70
CA GLN A 929 -11.15 -25.04 16.73
C GLN A 929 -11.78 -23.83 17.44
N PRO A 930 -11.82 -23.78 18.79
CA PRO A 930 -12.40 -22.64 19.49
C PRO A 930 -11.58 -21.36 19.24
N LYS A 931 -10.25 -21.47 19.21
CA LYS A 931 -9.32 -20.34 19.03
C LYS A 931 -8.13 -20.74 18.16
N CYS A 932 -7.45 -19.72 17.66
CA CYS A 932 -6.11 -19.85 17.08
C CYS A 932 -5.07 -19.91 18.22
N THR A 933 -4.31 -21.01 18.31
CA THR A 933 -3.23 -21.21 19.28
C THR A 933 -1.93 -21.55 18.54
N PHE A 934 -0.84 -20.87 18.88
CA PHE A 934 0.50 -21.12 18.34
C PHE A 934 1.29 -22.12 19.18
#